data_AF-A0A7S1I5L7-F1
#
_entry.id   AF-A0A7S1I5L7-F1
#
_cell.length_a   1.000
_cell.length_b   1.000
_cell.length_c   1.000
_cell.angle_alpha   90.00
_cell.angle_beta   90.00
_cell.angle_gamma   90.00
#
_symmetry.space_group_name_H-M   'P 1'
#
loop_
_entity.id
_entity.type
_entity.pdbx_description
1 polymer ?
#
loop_
_entity_poly.entity_id
_entity_poly.type
_entity_poly.pdbx_seq_one_letter_code
_entity_poly.pdbx_strand_id
1 'polypeptide(L)'
;MFPFYLSRVHEVCKAHLLYRFKRLPNARLYARENGYEGAMYPWQTSDTGNEETQIVHYNPISGLWDPDHSCRQRHVGIAIFLNAWRYWTEIQDRDFFIDVLVEMMLSIAMFWQSIAHEEADGHYHISGVMGPDEFHETSDECGSGVTDNAYTNVMVVWLFDRVKDILDSLTDNERHVALQKSGLSPDVLHRMDDIGTRLYVEISDEGILQQFRGYASLKELDMDTYRKRYGNVKRIDRILKAEGLSPDHYKMAKQPDALMLYYLLPISEISNILRRLGHVIDDEVAFLRQNYDYYLARTSHGSTLSYTVMAKIANLCGRPTFEWNWFMEDARSDIFDRQGTTGEGIHCAVMAGTLDILLSNFVGLRQHADGSVVLRPTLPKHWNCVRFRQRIKGKWFEFEVSKKDIKLCLIDGNINSDEPTGPFYVGNNKLLLCPWSSVTVEYTNCASMSAFVDTMLRTKFIRQSVVDMHLADAEPAATPVSILRLALQSLQSAPIGTDERTYLLMDTGKRVAVDLRYEKSELIKDLLLLEDGEDALFTYMINQNGSGFQEKVAEGVAFLGDTLFHNFVTARNGTVSPDCPRCVTAVQSVYNAIWLSMWAKTCTVNSSFITSKSLAWIRATSVLPDGIVNYGASSGKECMGHQGVYYSMSASSSDADVMRRINDRLKLLLQNREYRKFLVIGHGLQILVGQTSLAKQDKDSSIPADQSEALVNAVHRIVNEVSTGGSKPTIRTTKCNIYITPCNSETCNTALDAGLSQYNKKQGLEWMA
;
A
#
# COMPACT_ATOMS: atom_id res chain seq x y z
N MET A 1 0.56 22.17 -1.49
CA MET A 1 0.47 23.41 -2.29
C MET A 1 1.01 23.27 -3.71
N PHE A 2 2.29 22.96 -3.90
CA PHE A 2 2.93 22.95 -5.23
C PHE A 2 2.16 22.15 -6.32
N PRO A 3 1.68 20.91 -6.08
CA PRO A 3 0.94 20.16 -7.10
C PRO A 3 -0.34 20.85 -7.58
N PHE A 4 -1.05 21.54 -6.67
CA PHE A 4 -2.27 22.27 -7.01
C PHE A 4 -2.01 23.40 -8.01
N TYR A 5 -0.95 24.18 -7.80
CA TYR A 5 -0.56 25.26 -8.69
C TYR A 5 0.05 24.72 -9.99
N LEU A 6 0.86 23.67 -9.92
CA LEU A 6 1.51 23.08 -11.10
C LEU A 6 0.48 22.72 -12.17
N SER A 7 -0.65 22.17 -11.74
CA SER A 7 -1.72 21.74 -12.63
C SER A 7 -2.70 22.84 -13.05
N ARG A 8 -2.49 24.11 -12.66
CA ARG A 8 -3.44 25.22 -12.91
C ARG A 8 -2.76 26.48 -13.38
N VAL A 9 -1.74 26.92 -12.66
CA VAL A 9 -0.98 28.16 -12.86
C VAL A 9 0.51 27.86 -12.61
N HIS A 10 1.14 27.14 -13.54
CA HIS A 10 2.53 26.68 -13.37
C HIS A 10 3.53 27.84 -13.29
N GLU A 11 3.16 29.03 -13.74
CA GLU A 11 3.92 30.28 -13.63
C GLU A 11 4.19 30.63 -12.16
N VAL A 12 3.23 30.33 -11.26
CA VAL A 12 3.41 30.46 -9.80
C VAL A 12 4.45 29.46 -9.29
N CYS A 13 4.42 28.22 -9.78
CA CYS A 13 5.43 27.22 -9.45
C CYS A 13 6.83 27.62 -9.92
N LYS A 14 6.94 28.16 -11.14
CA LYS A 14 8.19 28.73 -11.69
C LYS A 14 8.71 29.85 -10.79
N ALA A 15 7.82 30.76 -10.34
CA ALA A 15 8.17 31.84 -9.42
C ALA A 15 8.64 31.31 -8.05
N HIS A 16 7.98 30.29 -7.48
CA HIS A 16 8.42 29.66 -6.22
C HIS A 16 9.80 29.01 -6.34
N LEU A 17 10.08 28.30 -7.44
CA LEU A 17 11.39 27.69 -7.68
C LEU A 17 12.46 28.74 -7.93
N LEU A 18 12.14 29.81 -8.68
CA LEU A 18 13.05 30.94 -8.88
C LEU A 18 13.34 31.68 -7.56
N TYR A 19 12.34 31.78 -6.68
CA TYR A 19 12.56 32.28 -5.32
C TYR A 19 13.62 31.45 -4.59
N ARG A 20 13.54 30.11 -4.64
CA ARG A 20 14.55 29.22 -4.02
C ARG A 20 15.92 29.34 -4.69
N PHE A 21 15.98 29.39 -6.01
CA PHE A 21 17.24 29.55 -6.74
C PHE A 21 17.96 30.85 -6.41
N LYS A 22 17.23 31.97 -6.29
CA LYS A 22 17.80 33.27 -5.87
C LYS A 22 18.41 33.25 -4.47
N ARG A 23 18.04 32.28 -3.61
CA ARG A 23 18.60 32.06 -2.27
C ARG A 23 19.64 30.93 -2.24
N LEU A 24 19.95 30.30 -3.37
CA LEU A 24 20.93 29.22 -3.44
C LEU A 24 22.31 29.61 -2.86
N PRO A 25 22.84 30.85 -3.07
CA PRO A 25 24.09 31.26 -2.43
C PRO A 25 24.04 31.21 -0.89
N ASN A 26 22.93 31.60 -0.27
CA ASN A 26 22.77 31.59 1.18
C ASN A 26 22.54 30.16 1.70
N ALA A 27 21.84 29.30 0.98
CA ALA A 27 21.77 27.87 1.30
C ALA A 27 23.15 27.19 1.26
N ARG A 28 24.03 27.59 0.33
CA ARG A 28 25.43 27.11 0.26
C ARG A 28 26.28 27.67 1.40
N LEU A 29 26.07 28.93 1.78
CA LEU A 29 26.73 29.52 2.95
C LEU A 29 26.33 28.80 4.23
N TYR A 30 25.02 28.58 4.42
CA TYR A 30 24.48 27.90 5.59
C TYR A 30 24.98 26.45 5.71
N ALA A 31 25.10 25.72 4.60
CA ALA A 31 25.75 24.41 4.58
C ALA A 31 27.19 24.48 5.12
N ARG A 32 28.01 25.41 4.60
CA ARG A 32 29.42 25.59 5.02
C ARG A 32 29.55 25.98 6.49
N GLU A 33 28.70 26.88 6.98
CA GLU A 33 28.67 27.29 8.39
C GLU A 33 28.36 26.12 9.33
N ASN A 34 27.67 25.08 8.83
CA ASN A 34 27.36 23.86 9.56
C ASN A 34 28.31 22.70 9.23
N GLY A 35 29.42 22.95 8.51
CA GLY A 35 30.43 21.95 8.19
C GLY A 35 30.08 21.01 7.04
N TYR A 36 29.09 21.36 6.21
CA TYR A 36 28.64 20.58 5.06
C TYR A 36 28.96 21.27 3.74
N GLU A 37 28.82 20.51 2.64
CA GLU A 37 28.95 21.03 1.28
C GLU A 37 27.57 21.16 0.61
N GLY A 38 27.53 21.65 -0.63
CA GLY A 38 26.27 21.79 -1.36
C GLY A 38 25.36 22.87 -0.81
N ALA A 39 24.04 22.68 -0.93
CA ALA A 39 23.02 23.64 -0.53
C ALA A 39 22.11 23.06 0.55
N MET A 40 22.28 23.55 1.79
CA MET A 40 21.41 23.27 2.93
C MET A 40 20.38 24.39 3.02
N TYR A 41 19.16 24.17 2.50
CA TYR A 41 18.11 25.17 2.60
C TYR A 41 17.60 25.27 4.04
N PRO A 42 17.37 26.49 4.56
CA PRO A 42 16.83 26.67 5.91
C PRO A 42 15.39 26.17 6.06
N TRP A 43 15.01 25.78 7.28
CA TRP A 43 13.66 25.32 7.58
C TRP A 43 12.64 26.45 7.41
N GLN A 44 12.92 27.61 8.02
CA GLN A 44 12.17 28.85 7.82
C GLN A 44 13.09 29.90 7.21
N THR A 45 12.62 30.54 6.14
CA THR A 45 13.38 31.56 5.42
C THR A 45 12.42 32.57 4.82
N SER A 46 12.86 33.82 4.72
CA SER A 46 12.08 34.94 4.18
C SER A 46 12.75 35.56 2.95
N ASP A 47 13.05 36.85 2.95
CA ASP A 47 13.60 37.61 1.84
C ASP A 47 15.07 37.29 1.57
N THR A 48 15.91 37.19 2.59
CA THR A 48 17.36 37.00 2.47
C THR A 48 17.75 35.58 2.05
N GLY A 49 17.09 34.53 2.57
CA GLY A 49 17.55 33.15 2.42
C GLY A 49 18.32 32.60 3.62
N ASN A 50 18.41 33.36 4.70
CA ASN A 50 19.02 32.91 5.96
C ASN A 50 18.05 32.00 6.73
N GLU A 51 18.59 31.29 7.72
CA GLU A 51 17.79 30.56 8.70
C GLU A 51 17.11 31.54 9.65
N GLU A 52 15.79 31.61 9.55
CA GLU A 52 14.91 32.48 10.34
C GLU A 52 14.05 31.67 11.33
N THR A 53 14.30 30.36 11.45
CA THR A 53 13.60 29.51 12.42
C THR A 53 13.86 30.01 13.83
N GLN A 54 12.78 30.15 14.61
CA GLN A 54 12.89 30.49 16.02
C GLN A 54 13.80 29.49 16.76
N ILE A 55 14.60 29.98 17.71
CA ILE A 55 15.47 29.15 18.55
C ILE A 55 14.81 28.74 19.88
N VAL A 56 13.64 29.32 20.17
CA VAL A 56 12.82 29.03 21.34
C VAL A 56 11.35 29.00 20.96
N HIS A 57 10.57 28.14 21.63
CA HIS A 57 9.13 28.00 21.45
C HIS A 57 8.41 28.17 22.79
N TYR A 58 7.37 29.02 22.82
CA TYR A 58 6.57 29.21 24.03
C TYR A 58 5.61 28.03 24.25
N ASN A 59 5.67 27.45 25.44
CA ASN A 59 4.72 26.45 25.90
C ASN A 59 3.65 27.12 26.78
N PRO A 60 2.42 27.32 26.29
CA PRO A 60 1.37 27.99 27.04
C PRO A 60 0.86 27.20 28.26
N ILE A 61 1.15 25.89 28.37
CA ILE A 61 0.72 25.07 29.49
C ILE A 61 1.66 25.26 30.69
N SER A 62 2.97 25.25 30.45
CA SER A 62 3.98 25.48 31.51
C SER A 62 4.25 26.98 31.75
N GLY A 63 3.97 27.83 30.77
CA GLY A 63 4.33 29.26 30.80
C GLY A 63 5.81 29.52 30.54
N LEU A 64 6.54 28.53 30.01
CA LEU A 64 7.99 28.59 29.79
C LEU A 64 8.33 28.69 28.30
N TRP A 65 9.54 29.18 28.01
CA TRP A 65 10.15 29.15 26.68
C TRP A 65 11.11 27.97 26.61
N ASP A 66 10.77 26.98 25.80
CA ASP A 66 11.59 25.78 25.57
C ASP A 66 12.52 26.02 24.36
N PRO A 67 13.70 25.37 24.28
CA PRO A 67 14.48 25.34 23.03
C PRO A 67 13.65 24.84 21.85
N ASP A 68 13.88 25.40 20.67
CA ASP A 68 13.29 24.94 19.41
C ASP A 68 14.40 24.42 18.49
N HIS A 69 14.30 23.15 18.12
CA HIS A 69 15.28 22.45 17.30
C HIS A 69 14.80 22.21 15.86
N SER A 70 13.73 22.88 15.42
CA SER A 70 13.12 22.70 14.09
C SER A 70 14.07 23.03 12.92
N CYS A 71 15.12 23.81 13.15
CA CYS A 71 16.17 24.05 12.15
C CYS A 71 16.89 22.76 11.69
N ARG A 72 16.76 21.66 12.44
CA ARG A 72 17.27 20.32 12.05
C ARG A 72 16.40 19.61 11.01
N GLN A 73 15.24 20.16 10.64
CA GLN A 73 14.39 19.65 9.56
C GLN A 73 15.00 19.92 8.18
N ARG A 74 16.13 19.26 7.91
CA ARG A 74 16.92 19.36 6.68
C ARG A 74 16.18 18.81 5.45
N HIS A 75 15.11 18.03 5.67
CA HIS A 75 14.26 17.48 4.61
C HIS A 75 13.57 18.53 3.73
N VAL A 76 13.55 19.81 4.13
CA VAL A 76 13.10 20.92 3.25
C VAL A 76 13.86 20.95 1.91
N GLY A 77 15.15 20.61 1.90
CA GLY A 77 15.94 20.50 0.67
C GLY A 77 15.40 19.41 -0.26
N ILE A 78 15.02 18.25 0.30
CA ILE A 78 14.39 17.15 -0.44
C ILE A 78 13.05 17.61 -1.03
N ALA A 79 12.24 18.34 -0.26
CA ALA A 79 10.96 18.86 -0.75
C ALA A 79 11.13 19.85 -1.91
N ILE A 80 12.16 20.72 -1.86
CA ILE A 80 12.51 21.63 -2.96
C ILE A 80 12.93 20.84 -4.20
N PHE A 81 13.80 19.84 -4.03
CA PHE A 81 14.22 18.96 -5.12
C PHE A 81 13.04 18.24 -5.76
N LEU A 82 12.15 17.64 -4.95
CA LEU A 82 10.95 16.94 -5.44
C LEU A 82 10.04 17.88 -6.23
N ASN A 83 9.84 19.12 -5.78
CA ASN A 83 9.03 20.10 -6.50
C ASN A 83 9.68 20.53 -7.83
N ALA A 84 11.01 20.72 -7.85
CA ALA A 84 11.76 21.01 -9.06
C ALA A 84 11.69 19.85 -10.08
N TRP A 85 11.83 18.61 -9.59
CA TRP A 85 11.69 17.40 -10.40
C TRP A 85 10.27 17.31 -11.00
N ARG A 86 9.23 17.47 -10.19
CA ARG A 86 7.83 17.47 -10.65
C ARG A 86 7.59 18.54 -11.72
N TYR A 87 8.09 19.75 -11.51
CA TYR A 87 7.99 20.83 -12.50
C TYR A 87 8.63 20.43 -13.82
N TRP A 88 9.87 19.93 -13.80
CA TRP A 88 10.56 19.48 -15.00
C TRP A 88 9.79 18.39 -15.73
N THR A 89 9.36 17.35 -15.02
CA THR A 89 8.67 16.20 -15.63
C THR A 89 7.28 16.55 -16.20
N GLU A 90 6.59 17.53 -15.62
CA GLU A 90 5.23 17.90 -16.06
C GLU A 90 5.21 19.02 -17.12
N ILE A 91 6.09 20.02 -17.00
CA ILE A 91 6.08 21.22 -17.84
C ILE A 91 7.07 21.10 -19.00
N GLN A 92 8.20 20.40 -18.81
CA GLN A 92 9.27 20.25 -19.82
C GLN A 92 9.82 21.59 -20.36
N ASP A 93 9.83 22.64 -19.52
CA ASP A 93 10.49 23.92 -19.81
C ASP A 93 12.02 23.75 -19.75
N ARG A 94 12.62 23.46 -20.91
CA ARG A 94 14.03 23.09 -21.03
C ARG A 94 14.98 24.23 -20.62
N ASP A 95 14.68 25.46 -21.02
CA ASP A 95 15.53 26.61 -20.70
C ASP A 95 15.55 26.83 -19.19
N PHE A 96 14.39 26.81 -18.53
CA PHE A 96 14.33 26.92 -17.06
C PHE A 96 14.98 25.73 -16.36
N PHE A 97 14.87 24.52 -16.91
CA PHE A 97 15.54 23.36 -16.37
C PHE A 97 17.07 23.52 -16.36
N ILE A 98 17.65 23.91 -17.49
CA ILE A 98 19.11 24.08 -17.64
C ILE A 98 19.63 25.27 -16.82
N ASP A 99 18.96 26.42 -16.90
CA ASP A 99 19.48 27.66 -16.33
C ASP A 99 19.27 27.77 -14.82
N VAL A 100 18.28 27.05 -14.28
CA VAL A 100 17.85 27.22 -12.88
C VAL A 100 17.78 25.90 -12.13
N LEU A 101 17.04 24.92 -12.64
CA LEU A 101 16.71 23.73 -11.85
C LEU A 101 17.91 22.81 -11.63
N VAL A 102 18.69 22.55 -12.68
CA VAL A 102 19.83 21.62 -12.62
C VAL A 102 20.83 22.04 -11.55
N GLU A 103 21.28 23.30 -11.55
CA GLU A 103 22.24 23.78 -10.54
C GLU A 103 21.68 23.64 -9.12
N MET A 104 20.43 24.03 -8.90
CA MET A 104 19.77 23.96 -7.60
C MET A 104 19.65 22.51 -7.10
N MET A 105 19.16 21.62 -7.97
CA MET A 105 18.92 20.21 -7.65
C MET A 105 20.21 19.46 -7.35
N LEU A 106 21.25 19.67 -8.17
CA LEU A 106 22.57 19.09 -7.95
C LEU A 106 23.22 19.63 -6.67
N SER A 107 23.06 20.91 -6.35
CA SER A 107 23.59 21.47 -5.10
C SER A 107 22.90 20.89 -3.86
N ILE A 108 21.59 20.60 -3.93
CA ILE A 108 20.88 19.90 -2.86
C ILE A 108 21.41 18.46 -2.72
N ALA A 109 21.67 17.76 -3.83
CA ALA A 109 22.27 16.43 -3.80
C ALA A 109 23.65 16.43 -3.13
N MET A 110 24.49 17.42 -3.47
CA MET A 110 25.81 17.61 -2.86
C MET A 110 25.73 17.72 -1.33
N PHE A 111 24.72 18.43 -0.81
CA PHE A 111 24.49 18.52 0.63
C PHE A 111 24.22 17.14 1.26
N TRP A 112 23.28 16.38 0.69
CA TRP A 112 22.92 15.06 1.21
C TRP A 112 24.05 14.04 1.12
N GLN A 113 24.92 14.17 0.12
CA GLN A 113 26.13 13.37 0.04
C GLN A 113 27.15 13.77 1.12
N SER A 114 27.28 15.06 1.42
CA SER A 114 28.26 15.57 2.38
C SER A 114 27.94 15.25 3.83
N ILE A 115 26.64 15.19 4.18
CA ILE A 115 26.17 14.83 5.53
C ILE A 115 26.24 13.33 5.81
N ALA A 116 26.16 12.48 4.79
CA ALA A 116 26.18 11.03 4.97
C ALA A 116 27.60 10.53 5.29
N HIS A 117 27.75 9.80 6.39
CA HIS A 117 29.03 9.22 6.82
C HIS A 117 28.95 7.70 6.91
N GLU A 118 30.04 7.00 6.63
CA GLU A 118 30.11 5.53 6.77
C GLU A 118 30.49 5.16 8.20
N GLU A 119 29.78 4.19 8.79
CA GLU A 119 30.11 3.62 10.10
C GLU A 119 30.77 2.23 9.97
N ALA A 120 31.26 1.70 11.11
CA ALA A 120 32.00 0.44 11.14
C ALA A 120 31.14 -0.80 10.78
N ASP A 121 29.82 -0.66 10.74
CA ASP A 121 28.88 -1.69 10.28
C ASP A 121 28.82 -1.81 8.75
N GLY A 122 29.54 -0.95 8.03
CA GLY A 122 29.59 -0.93 6.56
C GLY A 122 28.39 -0.25 5.91
N HIS A 123 27.57 0.45 6.69
CA HIS A 123 26.47 1.27 6.20
C HIS A 123 26.81 2.77 6.23
N TYR A 124 26.11 3.53 5.39
CA TYR A 124 26.08 4.98 5.53
C TYR A 124 24.95 5.40 6.45
N HIS A 125 25.19 6.43 7.25
CA HIS A 125 24.25 6.99 8.20
C HIS A 125 24.07 8.48 7.97
N ILE A 126 22.89 8.99 8.33
CA ILE A 126 22.62 10.43 8.36
C ILE A 126 22.16 10.79 9.78
N SER A 127 23.00 11.56 10.47
CA SER A 127 22.75 12.00 11.85
C SER A 127 22.44 13.48 11.93
N GLY A 128 21.87 13.88 13.07
CA GLY A 128 21.61 15.28 13.39
C GLY A 128 20.50 15.92 12.57
N VAL A 129 19.51 15.10 12.19
CA VAL A 129 18.31 15.54 11.47
C VAL A 129 17.09 15.51 12.40
N MET A 130 16.01 16.14 11.94
CA MET A 130 14.66 15.97 12.48
C MET A 130 13.76 15.62 11.30
N GLY A 131 12.93 14.58 11.45
CA GLY A 131 11.98 14.16 10.42
C GLY A 131 10.73 15.07 10.40
N PRO A 132 9.73 14.76 9.55
CA PRO A 132 8.43 15.42 9.61
C PRO A 132 7.75 15.35 10.97
N ASP A 133 8.02 14.33 11.78
CA ASP A 133 7.56 14.28 13.17
C ASP A 133 8.44 15.13 14.10
N GLU A 134 7.96 16.33 14.41
CA GLU A 134 8.68 17.33 15.22
C GLU A 134 8.68 17.02 16.73
N PHE A 135 8.11 15.91 17.18
CA PHE A 135 8.22 15.51 18.59
C PHE A 135 9.56 14.87 18.92
N HIS A 136 10.28 14.37 17.92
CA HIS A 136 11.58 13.74 18.11
C HIS A 136 12.68 14.71 17.67
N GLU A 137 13.17 15.47 18.64
CA GLU A 137 14.17 16.51 18.48
C GLU A 137 15.59 15.98 18.70
N THR A 138 15.74 14.87 19.42
CA THR A 138 17.04 14.25 19.70
C THR A 138 16.94 12.75 20.00
N SER A 139 18.00 12.01 19.67
CA SER A 139 18.19 10.62 20.11
C SER A 139 19.14 10.46 21.32
N ASP A 140 19.65 11.56 21.88
CA ASP A 140 20.59 11.55 23.00
C ASP A 140 20.35 12.69 24.01
N GLU A 141 20.94 12.58 25.19
CA GLU A 141 20.86 13.64 26.22
C GLU A 141 21.57 14.94 25.79
N CYS A 142 22.37 14.89 24.72
CA CYS A 142 23.14 16.03 24.20
C CYS A 142 22.35 16.86 23.17
N GLY A 143 21.12 16.47 22.83
CA GLY A 143 20.26 17.25 21.94
C GLY A 143 20.76 17.26 20.50
N SER A 144 21.39 16.19 20.01
CA SER A 144 22.12 16.22 18.72
C SER A 144 21.26 16.08 17.46
N GLY A 145 19.95 15.82 17.56
CA GLY A 145 19.07 15.37 16.47
C GLY A 145 18.87 13.85 16.47
N VAL A 146 18.02 13.32 15.60
CA VAL A 146 17.86 11.87 15.40
C VAL A 146 18.82 11.36 14.31
N THR A 147 19.08 10.06 14.32
CA THR A 147 19.91 9.36 13.33
C THR A 147 19.07 8.40 12.50
N ASP A 148 19.31 8.39 11.20
CA ASP A 148 18.67 7.53 10.19
C ASP A 148 17.14 7.60 10.17
N ASN A 149 16.60 8.82 10.12
CA ASN A 149 15.18 9.00 9.89
C ASN A 149 14.77 8.35 8.55
N ALA A 150 13.84 7.39 8.59
CA ALA A 150 13.48 6.59 7.41
C ALA A 150 12.91 7.43 6.26
N TYR A 151 12.12 8.45 6.57
CA TYR A 151 11.63 9.39 5.57
C TYR A 151 12.79 10.09 4.84
N THR A 152 13.74 10.62 5.60
CA THR A 152 14.92 11.31 5.08
C THR A 152 15.79 10.37 4.25
N ASN A 153 16.18 9.22 4.79
CA ASN A 153 17.12 8.30 4.15
C ASN A 153 16.55 7.73 2.84
N VAL A 154 15.29 7.25 2.85
CA VAL A 154 14.64 6.74 1.62
C VAL A 154 14.53 7.84 0.56
N MET A 155 14.20 9.08 0.95
CA MET A 155 14.10 10.18 0.01
C MET A 155 15.45 10.69 -0.51
N VAL A 156 16.54 10.59 0.26
CA VAL A 156 17.91 10.87 -0.22
C VAL A 156 18.32 9.87 -1.29
N VAL A 157 18.03 8.60 -1.06
CA VAL A 157 18.27 7.52 -2.02
C VAL A 157 17.46 7.74 -3.31
N TRP A 158 16.18 8.12 -3.18
CA TRP A 158 15.35 8.53 -4.32
C TRP A 158 15.95 9.74 -5.07
N LEU A 159 16.44 10.74 -4.33
CA LEU A 159 17.03 11.95 -4.89
C LEU A 159 18.29 11.64 -5.71
N PHE A 160 19.17 10.76 -5.24
CA PHE A 160 20.36 10.34 -5.98
C PHE A 160 20.02 9.58 -7.27
N ASP A 161 18.96 8.77 -7.29
CA ASP A 161 18.48 8.18 -8.55
C ASP A 161 18.06 9.26 -9.55
N ARG A 162 17.38 10.30 -9.07
CA ARG A 162 16.98 11.44 -9.91
C ARG A 162 18.17 12.27 -10.40
N VAL A 163 19.28 12.34 -9.66
CA VAL A 163 20.52 12.97 -10.14
C VAL A 163 21.03 12.28 -11.39
N LYS A 164 21.00 10.95 -11.45
CA LYS A 164 21.38 10.19 -12.65
C LYS A 164 20.47 10.54 -13.82
N ASP A 165 19.16 10.48 -13.59
CA ASP A 165 18.16 10.81 -14.61
C ASP A 165 18.34 12.25 -15.15
N ILE A 166 18.70 13.20 -14.28
CA ILE A 166 19.03 14.58 -14.68
C ILE A 166 20.25 14.57 -15.59
N LEU A 167 21.38 14.01 -15.15
CA LEU A 167 22.63 14.04 -15.90
C LEU A 167 22.48 13.34 -17.26
N ASP A 168 21.75 12.23 -17.32
CA ASP A 168 21.50 11.47 -18.56
C ASP A 168 20.58 12.21 -19.54
N SER A 169 19.83 13.21 -19.07
CA SER A 169 19.05 14.12 -19.93
C SER A 169 19.83 15.33 -20.45
N LEU A 170 21.10 15.50 -20.08
CA LEU A 170 21.96 16.62 -20.49
C LEU A 170 22.88 16.20 -21.64
N THR A 171 23.12 17.14 -22.57
CA THR A 171 24.25 17.03 -23.51
C THR A 171 25.57 17.11 -22.76
N ASP A 172 26.67 16.65 -23.39
CA ASP A 172 27.99 16.65 -22.75
C ASP A 172 28.42 18.06 -22.27
N ASN A 173 28.11 19.10 -23.03
CA ASN A 173 28.44 20.48 -22.66
C ASN A 173 27.58 20.98 -21.48
N GLU A 174 26.26 20.74 -21.52
CA GLU A 174 25.37 21.09 -20.40
C GLU A 174 25.76 20.34 -19.13
N ARG A 175 26.08 19.04 -19.25
CA ARG A 175 26.56 18.19 -18.15
C ARG A 175 27.85 18.78 -17.56
N HIS A 176 28.82 19.15 -18.39
CA HIS A 176 30.07 19.76 -17.92
C HIS A 176 29.83 21.05 -17.13
N VAL A 177 29.01 21.96 -17.67
CA VAL A 177 28.67 23.23 -17.00
C VAL A 177 27.90 22.99 -15.70
N ALA A 178 26.95 22.05 -15.70
CA ALA A 178 26.16 21.70 -14.52
C ALA A 178 27.03 21.16 -13.38
N LEU A 179 27.94 20.23 -13.68
CA LEU A 179 28.89 19.67 -12.70
C LEU A 179 29.83 20.76 -12.16
N GLN A 180 30.34 21.65 -13.01
CA GLN A 180 31.18 22.78 -12.56
C GLN A 180 30.43 23.73 -11.62
N LYS A 181 29.20 24.13 -11.95
CA LYS A 181 28.41 25.06 -11.13
C LYS A 181 28.00 24.47 -9.78
N SER A 182 27.74 23.16 -9.74
CA SER A 182 27.29 22.46 -8.53
C SER A 182 28.43 21.93 -7.66
N GLY A 183 29.63 21.78 -8.23
CA GLY A 183 30.80 21.23 -7.53
C GLY A 183 30.85 19.69 -7.49
N LEU A 184 29.95 18.99 -8.20
CA LEU A 184 29.98 17.53 -8.25
C LEU A 184 31.14 17.04 -9.13
N SER A 185 32.07 16.31 -8.53
CA SER A 185 33.12 15.57 -9.23
C SER A 185 32.68 14.13 -9.55
N PRO A 186 33.38 13.41 -10.43
CA PRO A 186 33.14 11.97 -10.64
C PRO A 186 33.22 11.13 -9.35
N ASP A 187 34.12 11.47 -8.43
CA ASP A 187 34.27 10.77 -7.14
C ASP A 187 33.05 11.01 -6.23
N VAL A 188 32.51 12.23 -6.24
CA VAL A 188 31.28 12.56 -5.51
C VAL A 188 30.09 11.78 -6.07
N LEU A 189 29.97 11.67 -7.40
CA LEU A 189 28.92 10.88 -8.04
C LEU A 189 29.05 9.39 -7.70
N HIS A 190 30.26 8.84 -7.70
CA HIS A 190 30.50 7.47 -7.27
C HIS A 190 30.12 7.27 -5.80
N ARG A 191 30.44 8.22 -4.92
CA ARG A 191 30.03 8.19 -3.51
C ARG A 191 28.51 8.28 -3.35
N MET A 192 27.81 9.08 -4.15
CA MET A 192 26.34 9.12 -4.16
C MET A 192 25.74 7.76 -4.52
N ASP A 193 26.32 7.07 -5.51
CA ASP A 193 25.92 5.72 -5.91
C ASP A 193 26.11 4.71 -4.78
N ASP A 194 27.26 4.77 -4.13
CA ASP A 194 27.61 3.91 -3.01
C ASP A 194 26.66 4.13 -1.81
N ILE A 195 26.44 5.40 -1.42
CA ILE A 195 25.43 5.77 -0.41
C ILE A 195 24.05 5.24 -0.81
N GLY A 196 23.65 5.41 -2.08
CA GLY A 196 22.35 4.97 -2.60
C GLY A 196 22.07 3.46 -2.47
N THR A 197 23.11 2.66 -2.25
CA THR A 197 23.03 1.20 -2.06
C THR A 197 23.23 0.74 -0.62
N ARG A 198 23.86 1.55 0.23
CA ARG A 198 24.26 1.17 1.59
C ARG A 198 23.74 2.11 2.70
N LEU A 199 22.94 3.12 2.37
CA LEU A 199 22.33 4.00 3.38
C LEU A 199 21.40 3.21 4.31
N TYR A 200 21.58 3.39 5.61
CA TYR A 200 20.87 2.61 6.63
C TYR A 200 19.39 2.97 6.68
N VAL A 201 18.54 1.96 6.70
CA VAL A 201 17.11 2.02 7.02
C VAL A 201 16.79 0.78 7.84
N GLU A 202 15.92 0.89 8.84
CA GLU A 202 15.60 -0.22 9.73
C GLU A 202 14.15 -0.67 9.56
N ILE A 203 13.96 -1.98 9.42
CA ILE A 203 12.65 -2.64 9.49
C ILE A 203 12.75 -3.66 10.62
N SER A 204 11.85 -3.58 11.61
CA SER A 204 11.86 -4.54 12.73
C SER A 204 11.47 -5.95 12.29
N ASP A 205 11.71 -6.93 13.14
CA ASP A 205 11.31 -8.33 12.93
C ASP A 205 9.80 -8.46 12.73
N GLU A 206 9.01 -7.55 13.32
CA GLU A 206 7.56 -7.49 13.11
C GLU A 206 7.19 -6.92 11.73
N GLY A 207 8.12 -6.38 10.96
CA GLY A 207 7.83 -5.75 9.66
C GLY A 207 7.45 -4.27 9.73
N ILE A 208 7.85 -3.56 10.79
CA ILE A 208 7.62 -2.13 10.94
C ILE A 208 8.86 -1.35 10.47
N LEU A 209 8.68 -0.47 9.48
CA LEU A 209 9.67 0.52 9.07
C LEU A 209 9.88 1.50 10.22
N GLN A 210 11.03 1.43 10.89
CA GLN A 210 11.32 2.27 12.05
C GLN A 210 11.47 3.73 11.63
N GLN A 211 10.88 4.65 12.39
CA GLN A 211 10.88 6.07 12.04
C GLN A 211 12.29 6.66 12.03
N PHE A 212 13.15 6.19 12.94
CA PHE A 212 14.58 6.48 13.02
C PHE A 212 15.28 5.38 13.82
N ARG A 213 16.62 5.32 13.78
CA ARG A 213 17.43 4.33 14.51
C ARG A 213 17.16 4.41 16.02
N GLY A 214 16.71 3.31 16.61
CA GLY A 214 16.39 3.24 18.04
C GLY A 214 14.94 3.57 18.42
N TYR A 215 14.08 3.97 17.47
CA TYR A 215 12.66 4.26 17.74
C TYR A 215 11.91 3.10 18.42
N ALA A 216 12.21 1.85 18.04
CA ALA A 216 11.62 0.65 18.63
C ALA A 216 11.84 0.53 20.15
N SER A 217 12.90 1.15 20.68
CA SER A 217 13.26 1.09 22.10
C SER A 217 12.55 2.13 22.97
N LEU A 218 11.87 3.11 22.37
CA LEU A 218 11.12 4.13 23.10
C LEU A 218 9.91 3.54 23.84
N LYS A 219 9.47 4.24 24.88
CA LYS A 219 8.34 3.80 25.72
C LYS A 219 7.02 3.99 24.97
N GLU A 220 6.05 3.11 25.17
CA GLU A 220 4.68 3.41 24.74
C GLU A 220 4.09 4.51 25.64
N LEU A 221 3.26 5.38 25.07
CA LEU A 221 2.49 6.37 25.81
C LEU A 221 1.03 5.94 25.87
N ASP A 222 0.44 5.92 27.07
CA ASP A 222 -0.99 5.66 27.25
C ASP A 222 -1.82 6.88 26.83
N MET A 223 -2.04 7.00 25.52
CA MET A 223 -2.78 8.10 24.91
C MET A 223 -4.22 8.20 25.45
N ASP A 224 -4.84 7.09 25.85
CA ASP A 224 -6.23 7.09 26.32
C ASP A 224 -6.36 7.73 27.70
N THR A 225 -5.40 7.47 28.59
CA THR A 225 -5.33 8.17 29.88
C THR A 225 -5.14 9.68 29.70
N TYR A 226 -4.24 10.09 28.80
CA TYR A 226 -4.05 11.52 28.50
C TYR A 226 -5.29 12.15 27.86
N ARG A 227 -5.98 11.45 26.95
CA ARG A 227 -7.25 11.92 26.36
C ARG A 227 -8.33 12.10 27.42
N LYS A 228 -8.47 11.17 28.37
CA LYS A 228 -9.44 11.29 29.47
C LYS A 228 -9.13 12.47 30.39
N ARG A 229 -7.84 12.72 30.66
CA ARG A 229 -7.40 13.78 31.59
C ARG A 229 -7.44 15.17 30.98
N TYR A 230 -7.02 15.32 29.72
CA TYR A 230 -6.81 16.62 29.07
C TYR A 230 -7.81 16.93 27.95
N GLY A 231 -8.57 15.93 27.48
CA GLY A 231 -9.48 16.05 26.35
C GLY A 231 -8.74 16.14 25.01
N ASN A 232 -8.14 17.30 24.73
CA ASN A 232 -7.39 17.53 23.49
C ASN A 232 -5.89 17.23 23.69
N VAL A 233 -5.43 16.15 23.05
CA VAL A 233 -4.03 15.69 23.09
C VAL A 233 -3.25 15.97 21.80
N LYS A 234 -3.75 16.86 20.92
CA LYS A 234 -3.05 17.20 19.67
C LYS A 234 -1.64 17.74 19.94
N ARG A 235 -1.52 18.65 20.91
CA ARG A 235 -0.26 19.22 21.41
C ARG A 235 0.20 18.54 22.70
N ILE A 236 0.21 17.22 22.68
CA ILE A 236 0.71 16.37 23.77
C ILE A 236 2.18 16.64 24.11
N ASP A 237 2.97 17.17 23.18
CA ASP A 237 4.31 17.70 23.45
C ASP A 237 4.32 18.74 24.58
N ARG A 238 3.39 19.70 24.53
CA ARG A 238 3.28 20.76 25.53
C ARG A 238 2.87 20.22 26.89
N ILE A 239 2.00 19.20 26.89
CA ILE A 239 1.51 18.54 28.10
C ILE A 239 2.65 17.79 28.78
N LEU A 240 3.38 16.95 28.02
CA LEU A 240 4.51 16.19 28.55
C LEU A 240 5.60 17.11 29.11
N LYS A 241 5.99 18.14 28.35
CA LYS A 241 6.99 19.13 28.81
C LYS A 241 6.55 19.83 30.10
N ALA A 242 5.25 20.17 30.23
CA ALA A 242 4.71 20.76 31.45
C ALA A 242 4.69 19.80 32.66
N GLU A 243 4.64 18.49 32.42
CA GLU A 243 4.79 17.44 33.45
C GLU A 243 6.26 17.06 33.72
N GLY A 244 7.23 17.74 33.09
CA GLY A 244 8.65 17.45 33.23
C GLY A 244 9.11 16.21 32.44
N LEU A 245 8.35 15.80 31.42
CA LEU A 245 8.65 14.68 30.53
C LEU A 245 9.04 15.19 29.13
N SER A 246 9.84 14.41 28.40
CA SER A 246 10.13 14.69 26.99
C SER A 246 9.34 13.76 26.06
N PRO A 247 8.73 14.27 24.97
CA PRO A 247 8.17 13.44 23.90
C PRO A 247 9.19 12.50 23.26
N ASP A 248 10.48 12.87 23.23
CA ASP A 248 11.58 12.04 22.68
C ASP A 248 11.66 10.64 23.33
N HIS A 249 11.14 10.48 24.54
CA HIS A 249 11.18 9.21 25.27
C HIS A 249 10.05 8.23 24.89
N TYR A 250 9.13 8.63 24.02
CA TYR A 250 7.90 7.90 23.74
C TYR A 250 7.68 7.63 22.25
N LYS A 251 7.08 6.47 21.93
CA LYS A 251 6.62 6.12 20.58
C LYS A 251 5.35 6.91 20.22
N MET A 252 5.52 8.19 19.94
CA MET A 252 4.41 9.10 19.61
C MET A 252 4.82 10.08 18.52
N ALA A 253 3.91 10.41 17.61
CA ALA A 253 4.23 11.32 16.51
C ALA A 253 3.26 12.49 16.45
N LYS A 254 3.76 13.70 16.16
CA LYS A 254 2.95 14.89 15.87
C LYS A 254 2.12 14.69 14.62
N GLN A 255 2.75 14.11 13.60
CA GLN A 255 2.23 13.93 12.25
C GLN A 255 2.94 12.73 11.58
N PRO A 256 2.44 12.25 10.43
CA PRO A 256 3.03 11.10 9.75
C PRO A 256 4.45 11.43 9.28
N ASP A 257 5.40 10.56 9.61
CA ASP A 257 6.82 10.69 9.26
C ASP A 257 7.23 9.58 8.27
N ALA A 258 7.45 8.35 8.72
CA ALA A 258 7.73 7.22 7.83
C ALA A 258 6.61 7.03 6.78
N LEU A 259 5.37 7.26 7.20
CA LEU A 259 4.19 7.23 6.34
C LEU A 259 4.17 8.34 5.27
N MET A 260 4.86 9.46 5.48
CA MET A 260 4.96 10.56 4.50
C MET A 260 5.58 10.09 3.17
N LEU A 261 6.41 9.04 3.18
CA LEU A 261 6.93 8.42 1.96
C LEU A 261 5.80 8.04 0.99
N TYR A 262 4.75 7.41 1.49
CA TYR A 262 3.61 6.94 0.68
C TYR A 262 2.67 8.05 0.22
N TYR A 263 2.78 9.25 0.81
CA TYR A 263 2.13 10.44 0.27
C TYR A 263 2.90 10.99 -0.94
N LEU A 264 4.23 10.90 -0.94
CA LEU A 264 5.08 11.51 -1.95
C LEU A 264 5.39 10.61 -3.14
N LEU A 265 5.58 9.32 -2.89
CA LEU A 265 6.06 8.33 -3.86
C LEU A 265 5.10 7.14 -4.03
N PRO A 266 5.07 6.48 -5.19
CA PRO A 266 4.37 5.21 -5.38
C PRO A 266 4.89 4.12 -4.45
N ILE A 267 3.99 3.25 -3.98
CA ILE A 267 4.30 2.09 -3.11
C ILE A 267 5.43 1.23 -3.70
N SER A 268 5.39 0.99 -5.01
CA SER A 268 6.39 0.18 -5.71
C SER A 268 7.78 0.83 -5.72
N GLU A 269 7.84 2.17 -5.80
CA GLU A 269 9.11 2.89 -5.81
C GLU A 269 9.78 2.82 -4.44
N ILE A 270 9.01 3.02 -3.36
CA ILE A 270 9.48 2.85 -1.98
C ILE A 270 9.95 1.41 -1.76
N SER A 271 9.16 0.42 -2.18
CA SER A 271 9.51 -0.99 -2.02
C SER A 271 10.78 -1.37 -2.79
N ASN A 272 11.00 -0.79 -3.98
CA ASN A 272 12.23 -1.01 -4.74
C ASN A 272 13.45 -0.41 -4.06
N ILE A 273 13.33 0.80 -3.48
CA ILE A 273 14.39 1.42 -2.70
C ILE A 273 14.72 0.54 -1.47
N LEU A 274 13.71 0.14 -0.69
CA LEU A 274 13.93 -0.72 0.49
C LEU A 274 14.58 -2.06 0.12
N ARG A 275 14.18 -2.68 -1.00
CA ARG A 275 14.84 -3.90 -1.50
C ARG A 275 16.30 -3.67 -1.90
N ARG A 276 16.59 -2.54 -2.53
CA ARG A 276 17.98 -2.16 -2.87
C ARG A 276 18.85 -2.00 -1.62
N LEU A 277 18.28 -1.47 -0.54
CA LEU A 277 18.95 -1.32 0.76
C LEU A 277 19.00 -2.63 1.58
N GLY A 278 18.58 -3.76 1.00
CA GLY A 278 18.74 -5.09 1.60
C GLY A 278 17.49 -5.66 2.29
N HIS A 279 16.35 -4.98 2.24
CA HIS A 279 15.13 -5.47 2.90
C HIS A 279 14.27 -6.38 2.02
N VAL A 280 13.62 -7.37 2.63
CA VAL A 280 12.66 -8.25 1.94
C VAL A 280 11.25 -7.73 2.14
N ILE A 281 10.61 -7.29 1.05
CA ILE A 281 9.21 -6.84 1.02
C ILE A 281 8.41 -7.74 0.08
N ASP A 282 7.71 -8.72 0.67
CA ASP A 282 6.93 -9.73 -0.06
C ASP A 282 5.60 -9.19 -0.63
N ASP A 283 4.83 -8.48 0.20
CA ASP A 283 3.58 -7.83 -0.17
C ASP A 283 3.64 -6.36 0.25
N GLU A 284 3.82 -5.48 -0.74
CA GLU A 284 3.98 -4.05 -0.55
C GLU A 284 2.74 -3.35 0.02
N VAL A 285 1.54 -3.88 -0.27
CA VAL A 285 0.28 -3.32 0.23
C VAL A 285 0.02 -3.80 1.67
N ALA A 286 0.32 -5.06 1.97
CA ALA A 286 0.25 -5.56 3.35
C ALA A 286 1.26 -4.84 4.25
N PHE A 287 2.50 -4.64 3.78
CA PHE A 287 3.52 -3.87 4.47
C PHE A 287 3.07 -2.44 4.77
N LEU A 288 2.50 -1.74 3.78
CA LEU A 288 1.93 -0.41 3.98
C LEU A 288 0.80 -0.40 5.02
N ARG A 289 -0.14 -1.36 4.96
CA ARG A 289 -1.25 -1.44 5.91
C ARG A 289 -0.76 -1.64 7.34
N GLN A 290 0.20 -2.52 7.52
CA GLN A 290 0.77 -2.80 8.83
C GLN A 290 1.45 -1.56 9.43
N ASN A 291 2.25 -0.85 8.64
CA ASN A 291 2.86 0.41 9.05
C ASN A 291 1.80 1.50 9.29
N TYR A 292 0.75 1.57 8.47
CA TYR A 292 -0.36 2.50 8.66
C TYR A 292 -1.03 2.30 10.02
N ASP A 293 -1.40 1.06 10.36
CA ASP A 293 -2.07 0.75 11.63
C ASP A 293 -1.14 1.01 12.83
N TYR A 294 0.15 0.67 12.69
CA TYR A 294 1.16 0.92 13.73
C TYR A 294 1.33 2.41 14.05
N TYR A 295 1.48 3.26 13.03
CA TYR A 295 1.67 4.70 13.22
C TYR A 295 0.36 5.44 13.51
N LEU A 296 -0.78 4.94 13.01
CA LEU A 296 -2.10 5.51 13.33
C LEU A 296 -2.37 5.48 14.83
N ALA A 297 -2.03 4.40 15.52
CA ALA A 297 -2.20 4.29 16.97
C ALA A 297 -1.35 5.29 17.77
N ARG A 298 -0.28 5.81 17.17
CA ARG A 298 0.77 6.61 17.83
C ARG A 298 0.80 8.07 17.39
N THR A 299 -0.03 8.46 16.43
CA THR A 299 -0.05 9.83 15.91
C THR A 299 -1.06 10.69 16.69
N SER A 300 -0.63 11.82 17.24
CA SER A 300 -1.50 12.76 17.98
C SER A 300 -2.31 13.68 17.06
N HIS A 301 -1.90 13.80 15.79
CA HIS A 301 -2.43 14.74 14.81
C HIS A 301 -2.29 16.21 15.27
N GLY A 302 -1.14 16.52 15.88
CA GLY A 302 -0.75 17.85 16.34
C GLY A 302 -0.49 18.87 15.23
N SER A 303 -0.52 18.43 13.98
CA SER A 303 -0.41 19.24 12.78
C SER A 303 -1.60 19.00 11.87
N THR A 304 -2.10 20.06 11.24
CA THR A 304 -3.20 19.97 10.27
C THR A 304 -2.83 19.14 9.05
N LEU A 305 -1.56 19.16 8.64
CA LEU A 305 -1.04 18.32 7.53
C LEU A 305 -1.15 16.81 7.79
N SER A 306 -1.31 16.42 9.06
CA SER A 306 -1.42 15.01 9.44
C SER A 306 -2.62 14.33 8.77
N TYR A 307 -3.77 15.00 8.73
CA TYR A 307 -4.98 14.41 8.16
C TYR A 307 -4.90 14.25 6.65
N THR A 308 -4.26 15.19 5.94
CA THR A 308 -4.02 15.08 4.49
C THR A 308 -3.25 13.81 4.14
N VAL A 309 -2.12 13.58 4.83
CA VAL A 309 -1.28 12.40 4.61
C VAL A 309 -2.04 11.12 5.01
N MET A 310 -2.72 11.13 6.15
CA MET A 310 -3.52 9.99 6.60
C MET A 310 -4.68 9.65 5.66
N ALA A 311 -5.34 10.64 5.05
CA ALA A 311 -6.39 10.43 4.06
C ALA A 311 -5.84 9.76 2.80
N LYS A 312 -4.67 10.21 2.33
CA LYS A 312 -3.98 9.60 1.18
C LYS A 312 -3.69 8.12 1.43
N ILE A 313 -3.11 7.82 2.58
CA ILE A 313 -2.67 6.45 2.89
C ILE A 313 -3.86 5.55 3.22
N ALA A 314 -4.91 6.08 3.86
CA ALA A 314 -6.16 5.34 4.07
C ALA A 314 -6.74 4.84 2.74
N ASN A 315 -6.73 5.66 1.68
CA ASN A 315 -7.14 5.25 0.33
C ASN A 315 -6.25 4.12 -0.21
N LEU A 316 -4.92 4.26 -0.11
CA LEU A 316 -3.96 3.23 -0.53
C LEU A 316 -4.14 1.90 0.24
N CYS A 317 -4.53 1.98 1.51
CA CYS A 317 -4.82 0.83 2.36
C CYS A 317 -6.20 0.21 2.08
N GLY A 318 -7.09 0.89 1.34
CA GLY A 318 -8.48 0.47 1.14
C GLY A 318 -9.36 0.67 2.38
N ARG A 319 -9.13 1.75 3.14
CA ARG A 319 -9.87 2.14 4.36
C ARG A 319 -10.76 3.39 4.11
N PRO A 320 -11.86 3.27 3.35
CA PRO A 320 -12.66 4.42 2.90
C PRO A 320 -13.32 5.23 4.02
N THR A 321 -13.64 4.60 5.16
CA THR A 321 -14.19 5.33 6.33
C THR A 321 -13.14 6.26 6.93
N PHE A 322 -11.93 5.77 7.14
CA PHE A 322 -10.81 6.59 7.63
C PHE A 322 -10.47 7.69 6.65
N GLU A 323 -10.36 7.36 5.37
CA GLU A 323 -10.15 8.33 4.29
C GLU A 323 -11.16 9.48 4.33
N TRP A 324 -12.46 9.17 4.41
CA TRP A 324 -13.51 10.17 4.49
C TRP A 324 -13.41 11.03 5.75
N ASN A 325 -13.16 10.41 6.91
CA ASN A 325 -13.05 11.13 8.17
C ASN A 325 -11.86 12.09 8.17
N TRP A 326 -10.69 11.65 7.71
CA TRP A 326 -9.51 12.50 7.58
C TRP A 326 -9.70 13.63 6.58
N PHE A 327 -10.29 13.34 5.42
CA PHE A 327 -10.65 14.37 4.45
C PHE A 327 -11.59 15.44 5.03
N MET A 328 -12.55 15.03 5.87
CA MET A 328 -13.47 15.97 6.50
C MET A 328 -12.82 16.77 7.63
N GLU A 329 -11.84 16.22 8.35
CA GLU A 329 -11.04 16.99 9.32
C GLU A 329 -10.24 18.10 8.61
N ASP A 330 -9.59 17.77 7.48
CA ASP A 330 -8.91 18.73 6.62
C ASP A 330 -9.85 19.83 6.11
N ALA A 331 -10.98 19.44 5.50
CA ALA A 331 -11.94 20.37 4.91
C ALA A 331 -12.57 21.32 5.94
N ARG A 332 -12.62 20.90 7.21
CA ARG A 332 -13.19 21.67 8.33
C ARG A 332 -12.16 22.49 9.10
N SER A 333 -10.86 22.32 8.83
CA SER A 333 -9.77 22.84 9.66
C SER A 333 -9.90 24.34 9.94
N ASP A 334 -9.83 25.18 8.89
CA ASP A 334 -9.90 26.64 9.05
C ASP A 334 -11.33 27.14 9.31
N ILE A 335 -12.33 26.54 8.65
CA ILE A 335 -13.74 26.97 8.72
C ILE A 335 -14.28 26.91 10.16
N PHE A 336 -13.87 25.89 10.92
CA PHE A 336 -14.31 25.67 12.30
C PHE A 336 -13.19 25.87 13.33
N ASP A 337 -12.07 26.48 12.92
CA ASP A 337 -10.89 26.72 13.76
C ASP A 337 -10.49 25.49 14.61
N ARG A 338 -10.33 24.33 13.95
CA ARG A 338 -10.09 23.04 14.62
C ARG A 338 -8.76 22.95 15.37
N GLN A 339 -7.85 23.90 15.14
CA GLN A 339 -6.57 24.01 15.85
C GLN A 339 -6.52 25.16 16.84
N GLY A 340 -7.47 26.11 16.79
CA GLY A 340 -7.45 27.32 17.61
C GLY A 340 -6.46 28.39 17.13
N THR A 341 -5.95 28.27 15.90
CA THR A 341 -4.90 29.13 15.33
C THR A 341 -5.34 29.81 14.03
N THR A 342 -6.59 29.63 13.57
CA THR A 342 -7.06 30.31 12.35
C THR A 342 -6.99 31.84 12.47
N GLY A 343 -7.13 32.38 13.69
CA GLY A 343 -6.97 33.81 13.95
C GLY A 343 -5.54 34.33 13.70
N GLU A 344 -4.53 33.46 13.71
CA GLU A 344 -3.13 33.77 13.40
C GLU A 344 -2.86 33.73 11.88
N GLY A 345 -3.66 32.97 11.14
CA GLY A 345 -3.58 32.84 9.69
C GLY A 345 -4.27 31.59 9.16
N ILE A 346 -4.66 31.60 7.89
CA ILE A 346 -5.24 30.43 7.22
C ILE A 346 -4.17 29.37 6.92
N HIS A 347 -4.53 28.09 7.00
CA HIS A 347 -3.61 26.98 6.76
C HIS A 347 -3.56 26.61 5.27
N CYS A 348 -2.89 27.43 4.46
CA CYS A 348 -2.78 27.26 2.99
C CYS A 348 -2.34 25.86 2.54
N ALA A 349 -1.46 25.21 3.31
CA ALA A 349 -0.99 23.87 2.99
C ALA A 349 -2.11 22.83 3.02
N VAL A 350 -2.99 22.91 4.01
CA VAL A 350 -4.15 22.03 4.19
C VAL A 350 -5.22 22.34 3.16
N MET A 351 -5.51 23.62 2.90
CA MET A 351 -6.44 24.00 1.84
C MET A 351 -6.07 23.37 0.49
N ALA A 352 -4.80 23.41 0.12
CA ALA A 352 -4.30 22.77 -1.10
C ALA A 352 -4.29 21.23 -0.97
N GLY A 353 -3.97 20.70 0.21
CA GLY A 353 -3.99 19.26 0.52
C GLY A 353 -5.39 18.66 0.36
N THR A 354 -6.43 19.30 0.88
CA THR A 354 -7.83 18.88 0.74
C THR A 354 -8.23 18.71 -0.73
N LEU A 355 -7.83 19.64 -1.60
CA LEU A 355 -8.09 19.56 -3.04
C LEU A 355 -7.29 18.45 -3.72
N ASP A 356 -6.05 18.23 -3.28
CA ASP A 356 -5.21 17.13 -3.75
C ASP A 356 -5.82 15.76 -3.39
N ILE A 357 -6.32 15.58 -2.16
CA ILE A 357 -7.03 14.37 -1.74
C ILE A 357 -8.32 14.18 -2.54
N LEU A 358 -9.09 15.26 -2.77
CA LEU A 358 -10.29 15.21 -3.59
C LEU A 358 -10.03 14.64 -4.97
N LEU A 359 -9.02 15.16 -5.65
CA LEU A 359 -8.68 14.77 -7.02
C LEU A 359 -7.97 13.41 -7.07
N SER A 360 -7.00 13.18 -6.20
CA SER A 360 -6.14 12.01 -6.30
C SER A 360 -6.74 10.74 -5.72
N ASN A 361 -7.65 10.85 -4.74
CA ASN A 361 -8.27 9.70 -4.12
C ASN A 361 -9.71 9.45 -4.60
N PHE A 362 -10.61 10.44 -4.44
CA PHE A 362 -12.04 10.25 -4.76
C PHE A 362 -12.30 10.30 -6.27
N VAL A 363 -11.70 11.25 -6.99
CA VAL A 363 -11.72 11.19 -8.47
C VAL A 363 -10.75 10.11 -8.99
N GLY A 364 -9.72 9.79 -8.20
CA GLY A 364 -8.73 8.78 -8.56
C GLY A 364 -7.85 9.20 -9.73
N LEU A 365 -7.62 10.50 -9.90
CA LEU A 365 -6.79 11.06 -10.97
C LEU A 365 -5.31 10.79 -10.66
N ARG A 366 -4.63 10.05 -11.54
CA ARG A 366 -3.19 9.76 -11.44
C ARG A 366 -2.51 10.05 -12.78
N GLN A 367 -1.35 10.68 -12.73
CA GLN A 367 -0.50 10.87 -13.90
C GLN A 367 0.74 9.97 -13.75
N HIS A 368 1.10 9.25 -14.80
CA HIS A 368 2.26 8.37 -14.84
C HIS A 368 3.42 9.01 -15.59
N ALA A 369 4.64 8.53 -15.32
CA ALA A 369 5.86 9.03 -15.96
C ALA A 369 5.88 8.85 -17.48
N ASP A 370 5.20 7.82 -18.00
CA ASP A 370 5.01 7.63 -19.45
C ASP A 370 4.04 8.65 -20.08
N GLY A 371 3.47 9.54 -19.26
CA GLY A 371 2.54 10.55 -19.68
C GLY A 371 1.09 10.12 -19.74
N SER A 372 0.78 8.88 -19.37
CA SER A 372 -0.59 8.40 -19.29
C SER A 372 -1.32 8.97 -18.07
N VAL A 373 -2.61 9.21 -18.22
CA VAL A 373 -3.49 9.70 -17.15
C VAL A 373 -4.51 8.64 -16.84
N VAL A 374 -4.61 8.21 -15.59
CA VAL A 374 -5.58 7.22 -15.13
C VAL A 374 -6.62 7.89 -14.26
N LEU A 375 -7.90 7.58 -14.49
CA LEU A 375 -9.01 7.94 -13.62
C LEU A 375 -9.65 6.68 -13.05
N ARG A 376 -9.79 6.63 -11.72
CA ARG A 376 -10.46 5.55 -10.98
C ARG A 376 -11.41 6.13 -9.92
N PRO A 377 -12.59 6.63 -10.31
CA PRO A 377 -13.49 7.30 -9.39
C PRO A 377 -13.99 6.38 -8.29
N THR A 378 -13.89 6.85 -7.05
CA THR A 378 -14.44 6.24 -5.84
C THR A 378 -15.26 7.26 -5.05
N LEU A 379 -16.21 7.91 -5.73
CA LEU A 379 -16.97 9.02 -5.17
C LEU A 379 -17.80 8.59 -3.94
N PRO A 380 -17.84 9.41 -2.86
CA PRO A 380 -18.74 9.20 -1.74
C PRO A 380 -20.21 9.11 -2.16
N LYS A 381 -21.02 8.33 -1.42
CA LYS A 381 -22.43 8.08 -1.77
C LYS A 381 -23.27 9.34 -1.92
N HIS A 382 -22.96 10.39 -1.18
CA HIS A 382 -23.71 11.64 -1.20
C HIS A 382 -23.22 12.62 -2.30
N TRP A 383 -22.15 12.29 -3.03
CA TRP A 383 -21.69 13.08 -4.18
C TRP A 383 -22.35 12.57 -5.46
N ASN A 384 -23.00 13.46 -6.19
CA ASN A 384 -23.61 13.12 -7.49
C ASN A 384 -22.62 13.28 -8.64
N CYS A 385 -21.82 14.34 -8.59
CA CYS A 385 -20.90 14.72 -9.65
C CYS A 385 -19.79 15.61 -9.08
N VAL A 386 -18.58 15.50 -9.62
CA VAL A 386 -17.47 16.42 -9.39
C VAL A 386 -17.07 17.00 -10.76
N ARG A 387 -17.08 18.34 -10.86
CA ARG A 387 -16.61 19.05 -12.06
C ARG A 387 -15.39 19.89 -11.74
N PHE A 388 -14.36 19.79 -12.56
CA PHE A 388 -13.15 20.58 -12.40
C PHE A 388 -12.40 20.77 -13.72
N ARG A 389 -11.49 21.76 -13.72
CA ARG A 389 -10.55 21.99 -14.80
C ARG A 389 -9.12 21.82 -14.30
N GLN A 390 -8.28 21.23 -15.14
CA GLN A 390 -6.88 21.00 -14.83
C GLN A 390 -6.03 20.98 -16.10
N ARG A 391 -4.82 21.53 -16.00
CA ARG A 391 -3.79 21.39 -17.03
C ARG A 391 -3.08 20.05 -16.89
N ILE A 392 -2.93 19.34 -17.99
CA ILE A 392 -2.15 18.12 -18.11
C ILE A 392 -1.21 18.32 -19.30
N LYS A 393 0.10 18.22 -19.07
CA LYS A 393 1.13 18.50 -20.09
C LYS A 393 0.87 19.81 -20.84
N GLY A 394 0.59 20.87 -20.09
CA GLY A 394 0.35 22.22 -20.61
C GLY A 394 -1.06 22.50 -21.15
N LYS A 395 -1.88 21.49 -21.46
CA LYS A 395 -3.22 21.64 -22.07
C LYS A 395 -4.34 21.58 -21.03
N TRP A 396 -5.36 22.43 -21.14
CA TRP A 396 -6.54 22.41 -20.26
C TRP A 396 -7.54 21.33 -20.64
N PHE A 397 -7.96 20.59 -19.61
CA PHE A 397 -9.04 19.62 -19.69
C PHE A 397 -10.16 20.01 -18.73
N GLU A 398 -11.41 19.81 -19.17
CA GLU A 398 -12.58 19.78 -18.31
C GLU A 398 -12.92 18.33 -17.99
N PHE A 399 -13.16 18.07 -16.71
CA PHE A 399 -13.61 16.78 -16.22
C PHE A 399 -14.97 16.95 -15.56
N GLU A 400 -15.89 16.08 -15.92
CA GLU A 400 -17.13 15.85 -15.21
C GLU A 400 -17.19 14.37 -14.84
N VAL A 401 -17.12 14.09 -13.55
CA VAL A 401 -17.01 12.74 -12.99
C VAL A 401 -18.27 12.47 -12.20
N SER A 402 -19.12 11.57 -12.69
CA SER A 402 -20.32 11.11 -11.99
C SER A 402 -20.09 9.72 -11.38
N LYS A 403 -21.15 9.08 -10.87
CA LYS A 403 -21.08 7.67 -10.40
C LYS A 403 -21.14 6.64 -11.53
N LYS A 404 -21.52 7.05 -12.74
CA LYS A 404 -21.80 6.15 -13.87
C LYS A 404 -20.85 6.38 -15.03
N ASP A 405 -20.47 7.64 -15.24
CA ASP A 405 -19.71 8.08 -16.39
C ASP A 405 -18.65 9.11 -16.01
N ILE A 406 -17.66 9.21 -16.89
CA ILE A 406 -16.70 10.30 -16.90
C ILE A 406 -16.80 10.99 -18.25
N LYS A 407 -17.04 12.29 -18.24
CA LYS A 407 -16.94 13.16 -19.40
C LYS A 407 -15.63 13.92 -19.34
N LEU A 408 -14.83 13.79 -20.40
CA LEU A 408 -13.58 14.53 -20.58
C LEU A 408 -13.70 15.42 -21.81
N CYS A 409 -13.29 16.68 -21.67
CA CYS A 409 -13.23 17.63 -22.77
C CYS A 409 -11.85 18.28 -22.82
N LEU A 410 -11.18 18.25 -23.97
CA LEU A 410 -9.95 19.02 -24.21
C LEU A 410 -10.35 20.45 -24.60
N ILE A 411 -10.16 21.40 -23.67
CA ILE A 411 -10.57 22.81 -23.84
C ILE A 411 -9.48 23.63 -24.54
N ASP A 412 -8.23 23.18 -24.47
CA ASP A 412 -7.08 23.93 -25.01
C ASP A 412 -6.30 23.06 -25.99
N GLY A 413 -6.52 23.34 -27.27
CA GLY A 413 -5.65 22.91 -28.36
C GLY A 413 -5.38 24.11 -29.24
N ASN A 414 -4.14 24.27 -29.69
CA ASN A 414 -3.83 25.21 -30.75
C ASN A 414 -4.79 24.91 -31.91
N ILE A 415 -5.49 25.92 -32.44
CA ILE A 415 -6.53 25.75 -33.49
C ILE A 415 -5.96 25.00 -34.72
N ASN A 416 -4.64 24.98 -34.86
CA ASN A 416 -3.90 24.35 -35.94
C ASN A 416 -3.32 22.94 -35.65
N SER A 417 -3.57 22.31 -34.49
CA SER A 417 -3.09 20.95 -34.21
C SER A 417 -4.24 19.96 -34.13
N ASP A 418 -4.51 19.19 -35.19
CA ASP A 418 -5.47 18.07 -35.18
C ASP A 418 -4.97 16.84 -34.39
N GLU A 419 -3.83 16.95 -33.70
CA GLU A 419 -3.21 15.82 -33.01
C GLU A 419 -3.98 15.42 -31.74
N PRO A 420 -4.42 14.15 -31.64
CA PRO A 420 -5.08 13.65 -30.45
C PRO A 420 -4.14 13.66 -29.24
N THR A 421 -4.65 14.10 -28.09
CA THR A 421 -3.92 14.10 -26.80
C THR A 421 -4.35 12.94 -25.92
N GLY A 422 -3.38 12.26 -25.31
CA GLY A 422 -3.58 11.12 -24.41
C GLY A 422 -2.30 10.27 -24.31
N PRO A 423 -2.39 9.03 -23.82
CA PRO A 423 -3.62 8.31 -23.49
C PRO A 423 -4.20 8.65 -22.12
N PHE A 424 -5.53 8.80 -22.09
CA PHE A 424 -6.31 8.74 -20.87
C PHE A 424 -6.84 7.31 -20.67
N TYR A 425 -6.85 6.84 -19.44
CA TYR A 425 -7.34 5.53 -19.05
C TYR A 425 -8.47 5.70 -18.04
N VAL A 426 -9.69 5.45 -18.48
CA VAL A 426 -10.88 5.39 -17.63
C VAL A 426 -11.23 3.92 -17.43
N GLY A 427 -10.90 3.36 -16.25
CA GLY A 427 -10.89 1.91 -16.08
C GLY A 427 -9.92 1.26 -17.06
N ASN A 428 -10.43 0.47 -18.02
CA ASN A 428 -9.62 -0.14 -19.09
C ASN A 428 -9.74 0.58 -20.44
N ASN A 429 -10.58 1.61 -20.54
CA ASN A 429 -10.80 2.33 -21.79
C ASN A 429 -9.64 3.28 -22.02
N LYS A 430 -8.84 3.01 -23.06
CA LYS A 430 -7.82 3.93 -23.56
C LYS A 430 -8.49 4.96 -24.46
N LEU A 431 -8.39 6.23 -24.09
CA LEU A 431 -8.98 7.35 -24.81
C LEU A 431 -7.86 8.25 -25.35
N LEU A 432 -8.10 8.71 -26.57
CA LEU A 432 -7.34 9.75 -27.24
C LEU A 432 -8.35 10.86 -27.55
N LEU A 433 -8.07 12.07 -27.09
CA LEU A 433 -8.98 13.21 -27.20
C LEU A 433 -8.48 14.15 -28.30
N CYS A 434 -9.31 14.39 -29.31
CA CYS A 434 -9.06 15.48 -30.25
C CYS A 434 -9.35 16.83 -29.57
N PRO A 435 -8.70 17.93 -29.99
CA PRO A 435 -9.04 19.27 -29.49
C PRO A 435 -10.53 19.57 -29.62
N TRP A 436 -11.10 20.23 -28.60
CA TRP A 436 -12.52 20.61 -28.55
C TRP A 436 -13.51 19.43 -28.60
N SER A 437 -13.01 18.20 -28.59
CA SER A 437 -13.84 17.01 -28.49
C SER A 437 -14.19 16.69 -27.04
N SER A 438 -15.42 16.24 -26.84
CA SER A 438 -15.88 15.69 -25.58
C SER A 438 -16.11 14.20 -25.78
N VAL A 439 -15.58 13.40 -24.86
CA VAL A 439 -15.85 11.96 -24.80
C VAL A 439 -16.46 11.64 -23.46
N THR A 440 -17.60 10.96 -23.48
CA THR A 440 -18.24 10.39 -22.30
C THR A 440 -18.00 8.89 -22.30
N VAL A 441 -17.49 8.38 -21.19
CA VAL A 441 -17.25 6.96 -20.99
C VAL A 441 -18.04 6.49 -19.80
N GLU A 442 -19.00 5.60 -20.04
CA GLU A 442 -19.58 4.80 -18.98
C GLU A 442 -18.50 3.88 -18.41
N TYR A 443 -18.38 3.84 -17.09
CA TYR A 443 -17.44 2.96 -16.43
C TYR A 443 -18.21 1.99 -15.53
N THR A 444 -18.03 0.69 -15.78
CA THR A 444 -18.51 -0.37 -14.91
C THR A 444 -17.40 -0.78 -13.96
N ASN A 445 -17.71 -0.77 -12.66
CA ASN A 445 -16.73 -1.03 -11.58
C ASN A 445 -16.13 -2.45 -11.61
N CYS A 446 -16.61 -3.35 -12.49
CA CYS A 446 -16.10 -4.72 -12.67
C CYS A 446 -15.94 -5.11 -14.16
N ALA A 447 -15.32 -4.26 -14.99
CA ALA A 447 -15.05 -4.56 -16.40
C ALA A 447 -13.73 -5.32 -16.66
N SER A 448 -12.79 -5.33 -15.71
CA SER A 448 -11.54 -6.10 -15.80
C SER A 448 -11.33 -7.07 -14.65
N MET A 449 -10.46 -8.04 -14.90
CA MET A 449 -9.98 -8.98 -13.90
C MET A 449 -9.27 -8.25 -12.73
N SER A 450 -8.51 -7.19 -13.01
CA SER A 450 -7.90 -6.36 -11.95
C SER A 450 -8.96 -5.63 -11.11
N ALA A 451 -9.99 -5.06 -11.74
CA ALA A 451 -11.07 -4.37 -11.03
C ALA A 451 -11.90 -5.37 -10.19
N PHE A 452 -12.13 -6.56 -10.71
CA PHE A 452 -12.80 -7.65 -10.01
C PHE A 452 -12.03 -8.10 -8.76
N VAL A 453 -10.73 -8.39 -8.91
CA VAL A 453 -9.87 -8.79 -7.77
C VAL A 453 -9.79 -7.67 -6.74
N ASP A 454 -9.58 -6.42 -7.17
CA ASP A 454 -9.54 -5.27 -6.25
C ASP A 454 -10.88 -5.11 -5.51
N THR A 455 -12.00 -5.23 -6.21
CA THR A 455 -13.34 -5.21 -5.61
C THR A 455 -13.45 -6.27 -4.52
N MET A 456 -13.09 -7.52 -4.80
CA MET A 456 -13.17 -8.61 -3.82
C MET A 456 -12.21 -8.42 -2.65
N LEU A 457 -10.96 -8.01 -2.88
CA LEU A 457 -10.00 -7.76 -1.80
C LEU A 457 -10.43 -6.60 -0.90
N ARG A 458 -11.08 -5.56 -1.43
CA ARG A 458 -11.67 -4.49 -0.62
C ARG A 458 -12.78 -5.03 0.29
N THR A 459 -13.60 -5.98 -0.19
CA THR A 459 -14.65 -6.57 0.65
C THR A 459 -14.07 -7.29 1.87
N LYS A 460 -12.89 -7.90 1.78
CA LYS A 460 -12.24 -8.60 2.90
C LYS A 460 -12.15 -7.75 4.16
N PHE A 461 -11.64 -6.53 4.03
CA PHE A 461 -11.45 -5.63 5.18
C PHE A 461 -12.77 -5.14 5.76
N ILE A 462 -13.74 -4.86 4.89
CA ILE A 462 -15.08 -4.46 5.32
C ILE A 462 -15.76 -5.60 6.07
N ARG A 463 -15.70 -6.82 5.52
CA ARG A 463 -16.25 -8.02 6.16
C ARG A 463 -15.61 -8.30 7.50
N GLN A 464 -14.28 -8.23 7.60
CA GLN A 464 -13.55 -8.40 8.86
C GLN A 464 -14.00 -7.38 9.90
N SER A 465 -14.09 -6.09 9.54
CA SER A 465 -14.56 -5.06 10.46
C SER A 465 -15.99 -5.28 10.95
N VAL A 466 -16.86 -5.84 10.12
CA VAL A 466 -18.24 -6.17 10.50
C VAL A 466 -18.27 -7.34 11.48
N VAL A 467 -17.46 -8.37 11.25
CA VAL A 467 -17.35 -9.52 12.15
C VAL A 467 -16.83 -9.07 13.52
N ASP A 468 -15.80 -8.23 13.54
CA ASP A 468 -15.22 -7.69 14.77
C ASP A 468 -16.26 -6.87 15.56
N MET A 469 -17.05 -6.01 14.88
CA MET A 469 -18.13 -5.25 15.51
C MET A 469 -19.21 -6.17 16.09
N HIS A 470 -19.66 -7.16 15.32
CA HIS A 470 -20.70 -8.08 15.74
C HIS A 470 -20.28 -8.90 16.96
N LEU A 471 -19.04 -9.39 16.99
CA LEU A 471 -18.50 -10.14 18.13
C LEU A 471 -18.23 -9.29 19.38
N ALA A 472 -18.27 -7.96 19.24
CA ALA A 472 -18.17 -7.00 20.33
C ALA A 472 -19.54 -6.42 20.74
N ASP A 473 -20.66 -7.03 20.29
CA ASP A 473 -22.03 -6.57 20.50
C ASP A 473 -22.28 -5.11 20.06
N ALA A 474 -21.52 -4.63 19.06
CA ALA A 474 -21.70 -3.31 18.49
C ALA A 474 -22.58 -3.38 17.23
N GLU A 475 -23.52 -2.44 17.08
CA GLU A 475 -24.32 -2.36 15.86
C GLU A 475 -23.43 -2.05 14.63
N PRO A 476 -23.55 -2.82 13.55
CA PRO A 476 -22.79 -2.54 12.34
C PRO A 476 -23.25 -1.20 11.75
N ALA A 477 -22.30 -0.27 11.58
CA ALA A 477 -22.61 1.02 10.98
C ALA A 477 -23.22 0.86 9.57
N ALA A 478 -24.05 1.82 9.13
CA ALA A 478 -24.67 1.81 7.80
C ALA A 478 -23.67 1.81 6.61
N THR A 479 -22.39 2.05 6.89
CA THR A 479 -21.30 2.24 5.92
C THR A 479 -20.74 0.90 5.36
N PRO A 480 -20.39 -0.12 6.19
CA PRO A 480 -20.04 -1.45 5.70
C PRO A 480 -21.06 -2.10 4.75
N VAL A 481 -22.33 -2.14 5.15
CA VAL A 481 -23.46 -2.66 4.35
C VAL A 481 -23.52 -1.96 2.99
N SER A 482 -23.37 -0.65 3.05
CA SER A 482 -23.31 0.24 1.90
C SER A 482 -22.20 -0.11 0.90
N ILE A 483 -21.04 -0.57 1.36
CA ILE A 483 -19.88 -0.94 0.53
C ILE A 483 -20.04 -2.35 -0.02
N LEU A 484 -20.51 -3.31 0.77
CA LEU A 484 -20.78 -4.68 0.29
C LEU A 484 -21.85 -4.68 -0.80
N ARG A 485 -22.87 -3.81 -0.68
CA ARG A 485 -23.87 -3.61 -1.73
C ARG A 485 -23.28 -3.04 -3.01
N LEU A 486 -22.35 -2.08 -2.91
CA LEU A 486 -21.64 -1.55 -4.08
C LEU A 486 -20.75 -2.61 -4.73
N ALA A 487 -20.10 -3.47 -3.94
CA ALA A 487 -19.34 -4.60 -4.46
C ALA A 487 -20.25 -5.58 -5.21
N LEU A 488 -21.42 -5.92 -4.66
CA LEU A 488 -22.41 -6.77 -5.35
C LEU A 488 -22.89 -6.14 -6.66
N GLN A 489 -23.25 -4.86 -6.64
CA GLN A 489 -23.65 -4.11 -7.84
C GLN A 489 -22.54 -4.09 -8.89
N SER A 490 -21.28 -3.91 -8.45
CA SER A 490 -20.09 -3.98 -9.30
C SER A 490 -20.02 -5.34 -10.02
N LEU A 491 -20.11 -6.45 -9.27
CA LEU A 491 -20.10 -7.79 -9.86
C LEU A 491 -21.31 -8.05 -10.78
N GLN A 492 -22.49 -7.54 -10.44
CA GLN A 492 -23.70 -7.65 -11.25
C GLN A 492 -23.60 -6.89 -12.57
N SER A 493 -22.85 -5.78 -12.57
CA SER A 493 -22.59 -4.93 -13.75
C SER A 493 -21.49 -5.47 -14.69
N ALA A 494 -20.89 -6.62 -14.36
CA ALA A 494 -19.83 -7.20 -15.19
C ALA A 494 -20.35 -7.52 -16.61
N PRO A 495 -19.56 -7.29 -17.68
CA PRO A 495 -20.02 -7.46 -19.06
C PRO A 495 -20.49 -8.89 -19.34
N ILE A 496 -21.66 -9.05 -19.98
CA ILE A 496 -22.21 -10.35 -20.38
C ILE A 496 -22.06 -10.50 -21.91
N GLY A 497 -21.55 -11.64 -22.35
CA GLY A 497 -21.42 -11.98 -23.78
C GLY A 497 -22.72 -12.51 -24.38
N THR A 498 -22.74 -12.70 -25.70
CA THR A 498 -23.91 -13.25 -26.42
C THR A 498 -24.23 -14.70 -26.07
N ASP A 499 -23.30 -15.40 -25.41
CA ASP A 499 -23.43 -16.76 -24.88
C ASP A 499 -23.84 -16.79 -23.39
N GLU A 500 -24.31 -15.66 -22.87
CA GLU A 500 -24.74 -15.45 -21.47
C GLU A 500 -23.63 -15.63 -20.42
N ARG A 501 -22.36 -15.77 -20.84
CA ARG A 501 -21.22 -15.83 -19.91
C ARG A 501 -20.74 -14.42 -19.54
N THR A 502 -20.21 -14.27 -18.32
CA THR A 502 -19.58 -13.02 -17.90
C THR A 502 -18.16 -12.95 -18.45
N TYR A 503 -17.79 -11.82 -19.05
CA TYR A 503 -16.45 -11.58 -19.60
C TYR A 503 -15.77 -10.42 -18.90
N LEU A 504 -14.56 -10.67 -18.41
CA LEU A 504 -13.70 -9.63 -17.87
C LEU A 504 -12.54 -9.36 -18.81
N LEU A 505 -12.18 -8.09 -18.96
CA LEU A 505 -10.97 -7.67 -19.66
C LEU A 505 -9.74 -8.00 -18.82
N MET A 506 -8.76 -8.63 -19.44
CA MET A 506 -7.39 -8.70 -18.92
C MET A 506 -6.64 -7.42 -19.28
N ASP A 507 -5.55 -7.11 -18.58
CA ASP A 507 -4.65 -5.99 -18.88
C ASP A 507 -4.11 -6.02 -20.33
N THR A 508 -4.22 -7.16 -21.00
CA THR A 508 -3.81 -7.38 -22.39
C THR A 508 -4.88 -7.03 -23.43
N GLY A 509 -6.05 -6.56 -23.00
CA GLY A 509 -7.20 -6.30 -23.88
C GLY A 509 -7.96 -7.57 -24.31
N LYS A 510 -7.46 -8.76 -23.98
CA LYS A 510 -8.19 -10.03 -24.19
C LYS A 510 -9.30 -10.17 -23.16
N ARG A 511 -10.46 -10.71 -23.58
CA ARG A 511 -11.56 -11.07 -22.68
C ARG A 511 -11.39 -12.50 -22.18
N VAL A 512 -11.68 -12.74 -20.91
CA VAL A 512 -11.72 -14.08 -20.30
C VAL A 512 -13.11 -14.31 -19.74
N ALA A 513 -13.71 -15.46 -20.06
CA ALA A 513 -14.97 -15.88 -19.48
C ALA A 513 -14.75 -16.26 -18.01
N VAL A 514 -15.59 -15.72 -17.12
CA VAL A 514 -15.53 -15.98 -15.68
C VAL A 514 -16.91 -16.32 -15.14
N ASP A 515 -16.95 -17.21 -14.16
CA ASP A 515 -18.16 -17.53 -13.40
C ASP A 515 -18.19 -16.77 -12.08
N LEU A 516 -18.92 -15.66 -11.99
CA LEU A 516 -19.00 -14.85 -10.76
C LEU A 516 -20.10 -15.30 -9.78
N ARG A 517 -20.73 -16.47 -9.97
CA ARG A 517 -21.88 -16.91 -9.16
C ARG A 517 -21.53 -17.04 -7.67
N TYR A 518 -20.35 -17.57 -7.36
CA TYR A 518 -19.92 -17.76 -5.98
C TYR A 518 -19.76 -16.41 -5.26
N GLU A 519 -18.97 -15.49 -5.82
CA GLU A 519 -18.71 -14.19 -5.21
C GLU A 519 -19.99 -13.35 -5.05
N LYS A 520 -20.89 -13.41 -6.03
CA LYS A 520 -22.23 -12.79 -5.94
C LYS A 520 -23.07 -13.41 -4.83
N SER A 521 -23.12 -14.75 -4.75
CA SER A 521 -23.92 -15.46 -3.76
C SER A 521 -23.47 -15.17 -2.33
N GLU A 522 -22.15 -15.18 -2.08
CA GLU A 522 -21.64 -14.87 -0.74
C GLU A 522 -21.88 -13.41 -0.34
N LEU A 523 -21.80 -12.46 -1.27
CA LEU A 523 -22.18 -11.07 -0.99
C LEU A 523 -23.69 -10.90 -0.72
N ILE A 524 -24.54 -11.65 -1.42
CA ILE A 524 -25.98 -11.66 -1.14
C ILE A 524 -26.25 -12.17 0.27
N LYS A 525 -25.60 -13.27 0.68
CA LYS A 525 -25.76 -13.82 2.04
C LYS A 525 -25.28 -12.86 3.12
N ASP A 526 -24.16 -12.18 2.89
CA ASP A 526 -23.68 -11.14 3.81
C ASP A 526 -24.70 -10.00 3.95
N LEU A 527 -25.26 -9.53 2.83
CA LEU A 527 -26.22 -8.44 2.86
C LEU A 527 -27.54 -8.87 3.51
N LEU A 528 -28.04 -10.07 3.25
CA LEU A 528 -29.22 -10.62 3.92
C LEU A 528 -29.02 -10.67 5.44
N LEU A 529 -27.88 -11.18 5.91
CA LEU A 529 -27.58 -11.19 7.34
C LEU A 529 -27.58 -9.78 7.94
N LEU A 530 -26.92 -8.84 7.26
CA LEU A 530 -26.69 -7.50 7.80
C LEU A 530 -27.88 -6.55 7.67
N GLU A 531 -28.76 -6.77 6.69
CA GLU A 531 -29.92 -5.92 6.41
C GLU A 531 -31.20 -6.51 6.99
N ASP A 532 -31.36 -7.84 6.90
CA ASP A 532 -32.62 -8.53 7.17
C ASP A 532 -32.52 -9.54 8.34
N GLY A 533 -31.31 -9.81 8.85
CA GLY A 533 -31.07 -10.68 10.00
C GLY A 533 -30.89 -12.16 9.69
N GLU A 534 -30.63 -12.96 10.73
CA GLU A 534 -30.31 -14.39 10.61
C GLU A 534 -31.47 -15.22 10.04
N ASP A 535 -32.72 -14.92 10.41
CA ASP A 535 -33.91 -15.64 9.92
C ASP A 535 -34.06 -15.51 8.40
N ALA A 536 -33.79 -14.33 7.85
CA ALA A 536 -33.84 -14.07 6.42
C ALA A 536 -32.73 -14.82 5.68
N LEU A 537 -31.50 -14.81 6.22
CA LEU A 537 -30.40 -15.62 5.69
C LEU A 537 -30.73 -17.11 5.73
N PHE A 538 -31.26 -17.62 6.84
CA PHE A 538 -31.58 -19.03 7.01
C PHE A 538 -32.68 -19.47 6.03
N THR A 539 -33.73 -18.66 5.89
CA THR A 539 -34.80 -18.88 4.90
C THR A 539 -34.25 -18.91 3.48
N TYR A 540 -33.35 -17.97 3.14
CA TYR A 540 -32.67 -17.96 1.85
C TYR A 540 -31.88 -19.25 1.63
N MET A 541 -31.11 -19.72 2.63
CA MET A 541 -30.34 -20.96 2.52
C MET A 541 -31.22 -22.21 2.37
N ILE A 542 -32.37 -22.30 3.06
CA ILE A 542 -33.34 -23.38 2.88
C ILE A 542 -33.84 -23.39 1.43
N ASN A 543 -34.26 -22.23 0.91
CA ASN A 543 -34.78 -22.12 -0.44
C ASN A 543 -33.75 -22.49 -1.52
N GLN A 544 -32.45 -22.25 -1.26
CA GLN A 544 -31.38 -22.62 -2.18
C GLN A 544 -31.00 -24.12 -2.14
N ASN A 545 -31.18 -24.79 -1.00
CA ASN A 545 -30.71 -26.17 -0.78
C ASN A 545 -31.84 -27.23 -0.79
N GLY A 546 -33.11 -26.83 -0.86
CA GLY A 546 -34.27 -27.72 -1.01
C GLY A 546 -34.78 -28.33 0.29
N SER A 547 -35.84 -29.15 0.18
CA SER A 547 -36.67 -29.61 1.32
C SER A 547 -35.97 -30.50 2.35
N GLY A 548 -34.81 -31.10 2.03
CA GLY A 548 -34.05 -31.95 2.95
C GLY A 548 -32.96 -31.22 3.76
N PHE A 549 -32.67 -29.95 3.47
CA PHE A 549 -31.61 -29.21 4.14
C PHE A 549 -31.90 -29.04 5.64
N GLN A 550 -33.13 -28.66 5.96
CA GLN A 550 -33.55 -28.43 7.35
C GLN A 550 -33.52 -29.73 8.17
N GLU A 551 -33.92 -30.86 7.58
CA GLU A 551 -33.83 -32.18 8.22
C GLU A 551 -32.37 -32.54 8.52
N LYS A 552 -31.44 -32.30 7.57
CA LYS A 552 -30.00 -32.54 7.78
C LYS A 552 -29.36 -31.63 8.82
N VAL A 553 -29.76 -30.36 8.88
CA VAL A 553 -29.32 -29.46 9.95
C VAL A 553 -29.85 -29.95 11.30
N ALA A 554 -31.13 -30.34 11.38
CA ALA A 554 -31.72 -30.88 12.61
C ALA A 554 -31.06 -32.19 13.06
N GLU A 555 -30.77 -33.12 12.14
CA GLU A 555 -30.00 -34.34 12.39
C GLU A 555 -28.61 -34.00 12.95
N GLY A 556 -27.92 -33.01 12.37
CA GLY A 556 -26.61 -32.56 12.82
C GLY A 556 -26.64 -31.94 14.22
N VAL A 557 -27.61 -31.05 14.49
CA VAL A 557 -27.82 -30.45 15.81
C VAL A 557 -28.14 -31.53 16.85
N ALA A 558 -29.01 -32.49 16.52
CA ALA A 558 -29.34 -33.61 17.41
C ALA A 558 -28.15 -34.53 17.67
N PHE A 559 -27.28 -34.73 16.67
CA PHE A 559 -26.06 -35.52 16.81
C PHE A 559 -25.02 -34.84 17.69
N LEU A 560 -24.84 -33.51 17.55
CA LEU A 560 -23.86 -32.75 18.32
C LEU A 560 -24.32 -32.51 19.77
N GLY A 561 -25.63 -32.28 19.97
CA GLY A 561 -26.23 -31.98 21.27
C GLY A 561 -25.60 -30.77 21.97
N ASP A 562 -25.57 -30.79 23.30
CA ASP A 562 -24.92 -29.77 24.14
C ASP A 562 -23.44 -30.11 24.45
N THR A 563 -22.80 -30.89 23.58
CA THR A 563 -21.44 -31.40 23.84
C THR A 563 -20.40 -30.30 23.68
N LEU A 564 -19.59 -30.06 24.71
CA LEU A 564 -18.38 -29.24 24.60
C LEU A 564 -17.24 -30.09 24.03
N PHE A 565 -16.77 -29.74 22.84
CA PHE A 565 -15.68 -30.46 22.17
C PHE A 565 -14.32 -29.92 22.64
N HIS A 566 -13.50 -30.75 23.26
CA HIS A 566 -12.15 -30.32 23.64
C HIS A 566 -11.31 -29.91 22.42
N ASN A 567 -11.42 -30.66 21.32
CA ASN A 567 -10.71 -30.35 20.07
C ASN A 567 -11.66 -30.53 18.89
N PHE A 568 -11.81 -29.48 18.08
CA PHE A 568 -12.53 -29.49 16.81
C PHE A 568 -11.53 -29.28 15.68
N VAL A 569 -11.40 -30.28 14.80
CA VAL A 569 -10.51 -30.22 13.64
C VAL A 569 -11.35 -30.38 12.39
N THR A 570 -11.25 -29.43 11.47
CA THR A 570 -11.98 -29.50 10.19
C THR A 570 -11.14 -29.06 9.01
N ALA A 571 -11.51 -29.53 7.82
CA ALA A 571 -10.95 -29.06 6.58
C ALA A 571 -11.52 -27.67 6.24
N ARG A 572 -10.66 -26.65 6.07
CA ARG A 572 -11.10 -25.27 5.78
C ARG A 572 -11.98 -25.19 4.54
N ASN A 573 -11.64 -25.94 3.48
CA ASN A 573 -12.40 -25.92 2.22
C ASN A 573 -13.80 -26.55 2.36
N GLY A 574 -14.03 -27.37 3.38
CA GLY A 574 -15.38 -27.88 3.67
C GLY A 574 -16.21 -26.91 4.51
N THR A 575 -15.54 -26.08 5.31
CA THR A 575 -16.18 -25.28 6.37
C THR A 575 -16.34 -23.79 6.04
N VAL A 576 -15.40 -23.22 5.30
CA VAL A 576 -15.34 -21.76 5.05
C VAL A 576 -15.76 -21.40 3.63
N SER A 577 -15.34 -22.20 2.65
CA SER A 577 -15.68 -21.96 1.25
C SER A 577 -15.61 -23.28 0.51
N PRO A 578 -16.69 -23.73 -0.16
CA PRO A 578 -16.56 -24.81 -1.13
C PRO A 578 -15.54 -24.40 -2.20
N ASP A 579 -14.99 -25.38 -2.92
CA ASP A 579 -13.96 -25.17 -3.94
C ASP A 579 -14.39 -24.13 -5.00
N CYS A 580 -14.12 -22.85 -4.72
CA CYS A 580 -14.31 -21.76 -5.66
C CYS A 580 -13.37 -21.97 -6.86
N PRO A 581 -13.82 -21.72 -8.11
CA PRO A 581 -12.95 -21.79 -9.27
C PRO A 581 -11.76 -20.82 -9.20
N ARG A 582 -11.77 -19.86 -8.25
CA ARG A 582 -10.75 -18.81 -8.06
C ARG A 582 -10.44 -18.60 -6.58
N CYS A 583 -9.34 -19.18 -6.09
CA CYS A 583 -8.97 -19.08 -4.68
C CYS A 583 -8.64 -17.63 -4.25
N VAL A 584 -8.11 -16.78 -5.14
CA VAL A 584 -7.68 -15.41 -4.80
C VAL A 584 -8.87 -14.50 -4.47
N THR A 585 -10.05 -14.73 -5.06
CA THR A 585 -11.26 -13.92 -4.85
C THR A 585 -12.26 -14.55 -3.89
N ALA A 586 -11.97 -15.75 -3.38
CA ALA A 586 -12.80 -16.48 -2.42
C ALA A 586 -12.64 -15.94 -0.99
N VAL A 587 -12.92 -14.65 -0.81
CA VAL A 587 -12.95 -13.99 0.50
C VAL A 587 -14.10 -14.58 1.32
N GLN A 588 -13.79 -15.03 2.54
CA GLN A 588 -14.74 -15.59 3.49
C GLN A 588 -15.88 -14.59 3.76
N SER A 589 -17.11 -15.10 3.82
CA SER A 589 -18.32 -14.33 4.11
C SER A 589 -18.45 -13.99 5.59
N VAL A 590 -19.19 -12.91 5.86
CA VAL A 590 -19.48 -12.39 7.21
C VAL A 590 -20.25 -13.41 8.03
N TYR A 591 -21.34 -13.96 7.49
CA TYR A 591 -22.16 -14.93 8.21
C TYR A 591 -21.34 -16.16 8.62
N ASN A 592 -20.52 -16.66 7.69
CA ASN A 592 -19.67 -17.82 7.94
C ASN A 592 -18.67 -17.54 9.05
N ALA A 593 -18.02 -16.36 9.04
CA ALA A 593 -17.07 -16.00 10.08
C ALA A 593 -17.72 -15.77 11.44
N ILE A 594 -18.90 -15.14 11.50
CA ILE A 594 -19.67 -14.97 12.74
C ILE A 594 -20.05 -16.33 13.32
N TRP A 595 -20.70 -17.19 12.54
CA TRP A 595 -21.14 -18.52 12.99
C TRP A 595 -19.97 -19.40 13.43
N LEU A 596 -18.86 -19.39 12.70
CA LEU A 596 -17.66 -20.15 13.10
C LEU A 596 -17.00 -19.57 14.34
N SER A 597 -17.03 -18.24 14.53
CA SER A 597 -16.49 -17.62 15.73
C SER A 597 -17.32 -17.96 16.95
N MET A 598 -18.65 -17.93 16.83
CA MET A 598 -19.55 -18.34 17.90
C MET A 598 -19.33 -19.82 18.24
N TRP A 599 -19.35 -20.71 17.24
CA TRP A 599 -19.07 -22.14 17.42
C TRP A 599 -17.73 -22.39 18.13
N ALA A 600 -16.66 -21.75 17.66
CA ALA A 600 -15.33 -21.91 18.25
C ALA A 600 -15.29 -21.46 19.72
N LYS A 601 -16.00 -20.37 20.06
CA LYS A 601 -16.05 -19.81 21.42
C LYS A 601 -16.97 -20.59 22.37
N THR A 602 -18.07 -21.16 21.89
CA THR A 602 -19.12 -21.73 22.75
C THR A 602 -19.12 -23.26 22.78
N CYS A 603 -18.75 -23.90 21.67
CA CYS A 603 -18.85 -25.35 21.52
C CYS A 603 -17.50 -26.06 21.57
N THR A 604 -16.38 -25.32 21.57
CA THR A 604 -15.05 -25.93 21.52
C THR A 604 -14.07 -25.30 22.50
N VAL A 605 -13.10 -26.08 23.00
CA VAL A 605 -11.94 -25.54 23.72
C VAL A 605 -10.86 -25.12 22.72
N ASN A 606 -10.54 -26.01 21.76
CA ASN A 606 -9.59 -25.72 20.68
C ASN A 606 -10.24 -25.98 19.31
N SER A 607 -10.20 -24.98 18.42
CA SER A 607 -10.66 -25.11 17.04
C SER A 607 -9.50 -24.98 16.06
N SER A 608 -9.35 -25.95 15.16
CA SER A 608 -8.23 -26.02 14.21
C SER A 608 -8.69 -26.30 12.78
N PHE A 609 -8.29 -25.43 11.84
CA PHE A 609 -8.62 -25.54 10.43
C PHE A 609 -7.42 -26.02 9.62
N ILE A 610 -7.60 -27.12 8.89
CA ILE A 610 -6.54 -27.70 8.06
C ILE A 610 -6.84 -27.43 6.58
N THR A 611 -5.82 -27.01 5.83
CA THR A 611 -5.90 -26.83 4.38
C THR A 611 -4.62 -27.21 3.67
N SER A 612 -4.75 -27.58 2.41
CA SER A 612 -3.63 -27.79 1.49
C SER A 612 -3.08 -26.48 0.90
N LYS A 613 -3.71 -25.34 1.18
CA LYS A 613 -3.28 -23.99 0.73
C LYS A 613 -2.25 -23.38 1.68
N SER A 614 -1.57 -22.33 1.22
CA SER A 614 -0.57 -21.63 2.05
C SER A 614 -1.21 -20.80 3.15
N LEU A 615 -0.47 -20.55 4.23
CA LEU A 615 -0.92 -19.65 5.29
C LEU A 615 -1.12 -18.22 4.77
N ALA A 616 -0.26 -17.77 3.85
CA ALA A 616 -0.41 -16.48 3.17
C ALA A 616 -1.77 -16.35 2.48
N TRP A 617 -2.24 -17.40 1.80
CA TRP A 617 -3.55 -17.41 1.17
C TRP A 617 -4.70 -17.37 2.19
N ILE A 618 -4.57 -18.08 3.31
CA ILE A 618 -5.54 -18.02 4.41
C ILE A 618 -5.66 -16.58 4.91
N ARG A 619 -4.53 -15.92 5.23
CA ARG A 619 -4.50 -14.54 5.71
C ARG A 619 -5.11 -13.55 4.72
N ALA A 620 -4.91 -13.78 3.43
CA ALA A 620 -5.46 -12.94 2.37
C ALA A 620 -7.00 -13.07 2.22
N THR A 621 -7.58 -14.21 2.61
CA THR A 621 -8.99 -14.53 2.31
C THR A 621 -9.89 -14.72 3.52
N SER A 622 -9.34 -15.03 4.71
CA SER A 622 -10.13 -15.15 5.94
C SER A 622 -10.54 -13.79 6.47
N VAL A 623 -11.75 -13.75 7.04
CA VAL A 623 -12.30 -12.59 7.75
C VAL A 623 -12.58 -12.93 9.22
N LEU A 624 -12.21 -14.13 9.66
CA LEU A 624 -12.21 -14.53 11.06
C LEU A 624 -11.23 -13.65 11.86
N PRO A 625 -11.60 -13.20 13.07
CA PRO A 625 -10.67 -12.51 13.94
C PRO A 625 -9.50 -13.40 14.35
N ASP A 626 -8.36 -12.77 14.58
CA ASP A 626 -7.18 -13.47 15.07
C ASP A 626 -7.44 -14.06 16.47
N GLY A 627 -6.88 -15.24 16.71
CA GLY A 627 -6.97 -15.93 18.00
C GLY A 627 -8.24 -16.76 18.22
N ILE A 628 -9.17 -16.82 17.26
CA ILE A 628 -10.38 -17.65 17.36
C ILE A 628 -10.13 -19.11 16.94
N VAL A 629 -9.32 -19.33 15.91
CA VAL A 629 -9.00 -20.67 15.40
C VAL A 629 -7.52 -20.81 15.09
N ASN A 630 -6.98 -22.01 15.28
CA ASN A 630 -5.66 -22.40 14.80
C ASN A 630 -5.74 -22.76 13.31
N TYR A 631 -4.68 -22.47 12.55
CA TYR A 631 -4.60 -22.84 11.15
C TYR A 631 -3.43 -23.79 10.90
N GLY A 632 -3.71 -24.95 10.30
CA GLY A 632 -2.73 -25.82 9.67
C GLY A 632 -2.76 -25.63 8.15
N ALA A 633 -1.73 -25.02 7.59
CA ALA A 633 -1.58 -24.76 6.16
C ALA A 633 -0.51 -25.65 5.53
N SER A 634 -0.39 -25.59 4.20
CA SER A 634 0.53 -26.44 3.42
C SER A 634 0.39 -27.93 3.77
N SER A 635 -0.83 -28.40 4.02
CA SER A 635 -1.15 -29.74 4.50
C SER A 635 -0.51 -30.12 5.85
N GLY A 636 -0.36 -29.14 6.76
CA GLY A 636 0.16 -29.31 8.12
C GLY A 636 1.65 -28.97 8.29
N LYS A 637 2.32 -28.46 7.25
CA LYS A 637 3.75 -28.13 7.27
C LYS A 637 4.07 -26.72 7.72
N GLU A 638 3.05 -25.87 7.76
CA GLU A 638 3.10 -24.58 8.43
C GLU A 638 1.83 -24.43 9.25
N CYS A 639 1.92 -23.76 10.39
CA CYS A 639 0.77 -23.50 11.23
C CYS A 639 0.85 -22.15 11.93
N MET A 640 -0.31 -21.65 12.30
CA MET A 640 -0.51 -20.42 13.05
C MET A 640 -1.44 -20.72 14.21
N GLY A 641 -0.94 -20.54 15.42
CA GLY A 641 -1.70 -20.77 16.65
C GLY A 641 -2.50 -19.55 17.07
N HIS A 642 -3.36 -19.72 18.08
CA HIS A 642 -4.24 -18.67 18.60
C HIS A 642 -3.48 -17.45 19.16
N GLN A 643 -2.22 -17.61 19.59
CA GLN A 643 -1.36 -16.52 20.07
C GLN A 643 -0.53 -15.86 18.95
N GLY A 644 -0.78 -16.20 17.68
CA GLY A 644 0.03 -15.72 16.55
C GLY A 644 1.36 -16.44 16.39
N VAL A 645 1.65 -17.46 17.20
CA VAL A 645 2.87 -18.28 17.10
C VAL A 645 2.88 -19.01 15.77
N TYR A 646 3.95 -18.80 15.00
CA TYR A 646 4.16 -19.40 13.70
C TYR A 646 5.15 -20.56 13.80
N TYR A 647 4.80 -21.68 13.19
CA TYR A 647 5.71 -22.80 12.99
C TYR A 647 5.72 -23.20 11.51
N SER A 648 6.91 -23.53 10.99
CA SER A 648 7.11 -23.99 9.63
C SER A 648 8.22 -25.03 9.59
N MET A 649 7.98 -26.13 8.89
CA MET A 649 8.99 -27.17 8.73
C MET A 649 10.15 -26.68 7.85
N SER A 650 11.38 -26.78 8.34
CA SER A 650 12.58 -26.43 7.57
C SER A 650 12.89 -27.53 6.54
N ALA A 651 13.00 -27.15 5.26
CA ALA A 651 13.62 -28.00 4.24
C ALA A 651 15.16 -27.96 4.36
N SER A 652 15.87 -28.95 3.80
CA SER A 652 17.33 -28.89 3.66
C SER A 652 17.74 -27.65 2.86
N SER A 653 18.80 -26.95 3.29
CA SER A 653 19.19 -25.64 2.77
C SER A 653 19.34 -25.59 1.24
N SER A 654 19.92 -26.63 0.62
CA SER A 654 20.12 -26.70 -0.84
C SER A 654 18.82 -26.77 -1.65
N ASP A 655 17.85 -27.58 -1.22
CA ASP A 655 16.57 -27.76 -1.91
C ASP A 655 15.65 -26.54 -1.71
N ALA A 656 15.73 -25.90 -0.54
CA ALA A 656 15.03 -24.66 -0.24
C ALA A 656 15.49 -23.52 -1.16
N ASP A 657 16.80 -23.40 -1.41
CA ASP A 657 17.37 -22.37 -2.29
C ASP A 657 16.94 -22.56 -3.76
N VAL A 658 16.95 -23.80 -4.27
CA VAL A 658 16.49 -24.11 -5.63
C VAL A 658 15.01 -23.76 -5.80
N MET A 659 14.17 -24.20 -4.87
CA MET A 659 12.73 -23.87 -4.90
C MET A 659 12.49 -22.37 -4.78
N ARG A 660 13.26 -21.65 -3.96
CA ARG A 660 13.18 -20.18 -3.86
C ARG A 660 13.45 -19.52 -5.21
N ARG A 661 14.56 -19.87 -5.86
CA ARG A 661 14.92 -19.34 -7.20
C ARG A 661 13.87 -19.67 -8.26
N ILE A 662 13.30 -20.88 -8.24
CA ILE A 662 12.19 -21.26 -9.12
C ILE A 662 10.98 -20.38 -8.84
N ASN A 663 10.62 -20.19 -7.58
CA ASN A 663 9.48 -19.35 -7.18
C ASN A 663 9.67 -17.90 -7.63
N ASP A 664 10.86 -17.33 -7.49
CA ASP A 664 11.17 -15.97 -7.93
C ASP A 664 11.05 -15.84 -9.45
N ARG A 665 11.56 -16.83 -10.21
CA ARG A 665 11.40 -16.88 -11.67
C ARG A 665 9.95 -17.06 -12.10
N LEU A 666 9.15 -17.84 -11.38
CA LEU A 666 7.71 -17.98 -11.64
C LEU A 666 6.96 -16.69 -11.32
N LYS A 667 7.30 -15.99 -10.23
CA LYS A 667 6.74 -14.65 -9.93
C LYS A 667 7.03 -13.68 -11.09
N LEU A 668 8.28 -13.63 -11.58
CA LEU A 668 8.67 -12.83 -12.73
C LEU A 668 7.92 -13.23 -14.01
N LEU A 669 7.78 -14.53 -14.29
CA LEU A 669 7.01 -15.04 -15.43
C LEU A 669 5.57 -14.53 -15.38
N LEU A 670 4.95 -14.56 -14.20
CA LEU A 670 3.56 -14.16 -14.00
C LEU A 670 3.36 -12.64 -13.96
N GLN A 671 4.43 -11.85 -13.90
CA GLN A 671 4.38 -10.40 -14.19
C GLN A 671 4.25 -10.13 -15.68
N ASN A 672 4.64 -11.07 -16.55
CA ASN A 672 4.45 -10.93 -17.99
C ASN A 672 2.95 -10.89 -18.32
N ARG A 673 2.58 -9.92 -19.16
CA ARG A 673 1.24 -9.70 -19.70
C ARG A 673 0.57 -10.99 -20.19
N GLU A 674 1.31 -11.90 -20.81
CA GLU A 674 0.75 -13.15 -21.34
C GLU A 674 0.32 -14.15 -20.25
N TYR A 675 1.11 -14.27 -19.18
CA TYR A 675 0.93 -15.31 -18.15
C TYR A 675 0.20 -14.80 -16.89
N ARG A 676 0.05 -13.48 -16.72
CA ARG A 676 -0.58 -12.87 -15.53
C ARG A 676 -1.97 -13.43 -15.19
N LYS A 677 -2.75 -13.84 -16.19
CA LYS A 677 -4.06 -14.51 -16.01
C LYS A 677 -4.01 -15.73 -15.09
N PHE A 678 -2.88 -16.44 -15.05
CA PHE A 678 -2.71 -17.64 -14.23
C PHE A 678 -2.57 -17.35 -12.74
N LEU A 679 -2.39 -16.08 -12.34
CA LEU A 679 -2.45 -15.67 -10.93
C LEU A 679 -3.88 -15.67 -10.36
N VAL A 680 -4.89 -15.51 -11.22
CA VAL A 680 -6.25 -15.14 -10.82
C VAL A 680 -7.30 -16.17 -11.23
N ILE A 681 -6.92 -17.19 -12.00
CA ILE A 681 -7.75 -18.37 -12.27
C ILE A 681 -7.37 -19.54 -11.35
N GLY A 682 -8.27 -20.50 -11.17
CA GLY A 682 -7.98 -21.69 -10.37
C GLY A 682 -7.51 -21.33 -8.96
N HIS A 683 -6.44 -21.95 -8.49
CA HIS A 683 -5.83 -21.57 -7.22
C HIS A 683 -4.71 -20.50 -7.32
N GLY A 684 -4.48 -19.92 -8.51
CA GLY A 684 -3.38 -18.99 -8.73
C GLY A 684 -2.00 -19.65 -8.56
N LEU A 685 -1.00 -18.85 -8.17
CA LEU A 685 0.29 -19.34 -7.68
C LEU A 685 0.19 -19.59 -6.17
N GLN A 686 0.57 -20.79 -5.74
CA GLN A 686 0.63 -21.22 -4.34
C GLN A 686 2.05 -21.67 -4.04
N ILE A 687 2.75 -20.91 -3.19
CA ILE A 687 4.04 -21.30 -2.64
C ILE A 687 3.76 -21.99 -1.30
N LEU A 688 3.95 -23.30 -1.25
CA LEU A 688 3.72 -24.16 -0.09
C LEU A 688 5.06 -24.58 0.50
N VAL A 689 5.05 -25.01 1.76
CA VAL A 689 6.25 -25.58 2.38
C VAL A 689 6.63 -26.91 1.67
N GLY A 690 7.74 -26.88 0.95
CA GLY A 690 8.27 -28.03 0.20
C GLY A 690 7.56 -28.34 -1.13
N GLN A 691 6.72 -27.42 -1.65
CA GLN A 691 6.06 -27.59 -2.94
C GLN A 691 5.62 -26.23 -3.51
N THR A 692 5.67 -26.08 -4.83
CA THR A 692 5.01 -24.96 -5.51
C THR A 692 3.90 -25.48 -6.40
N SER A 693 2.77 -24.79 -6.42
CA SER A 693 1.66 -25.11 -7.33
C SER A 693 1.18 -23.88 -8.08
N LEU A 694 0.83 -24.06 -9.35
CA LEU A 694 0.36 -22.98 -10.22
C LEU A 694 -0.84 -23.45 -11.04
N ALA A 695 -1.90 -22.65 -11.07
CA ALA A 695 -3.03 -22.91 -11.95
C ALA A 695 -2.61 -22.79 -13.42
N LYS A 696 -2.96 -23.79 -14.23
CA LYS A 696 -2.88 -23.77 -15.70
C LYS A 696 -4.25 -23.75 -16.37
N GLN A 697 -5.32 -24.01 -15.62
CA GLN A 697 -6.70 -24.04 -16.09
C GLN A 697 -7.66 -23.96 -14.88
N ASP A 698 -8.89 -23.50 -15.08
CA ASP A 698 -9.95 -23.57 -14.05
C ASP A 698 -10.89 -24.77 -14.27
N LYS A 699 -11.86 -24.96 -13.36
CA LYS A 699 -12.79 -26.09 -13.44
C LYS A 699 -13.68 -26.05 -14.70
N ASP A 700 -13.96 -24.84 -15.19
CA ASP A 700 -14.84 -24.57 -16.32
C ASP A 700 -14.10 -24.57 -17.67
N SER A 701 -12.79 -24.79 -17.64
CA SER A 701 -11.92 -24.81 -18.82
C SER A 701 -11.91 -23.49 -19.60
N SER A 702 -11.86 -22.36 -18.88
CA SER A 702 -11.91 -21.01 -19.48
C SER A 702 -10.67 -20.61 -20.28
N ILE A 703 -9.53 -21.28 -20.07
CA ILE A 703 -8.28 -20.96 -20.76
C ILE A 703 -8.14 -21.77 -22.05
N PRO A 704 -7.82 -21.15 -23.19
CA PRO A 704 -7.49 -21.86 -24.42
C PRO A 704 -6.33 -22.85 -24.23
N ALA A 705 -6.43 -24.03 -24.85
CA ALA A 705 -5.49 -25.13 -24.64
C ALA A 705 -4.03 -24.75 -24.97
N ASP A 706 -3.83 -24.01 -26.06
CA ASP A 706 -2.55 -23.47 -26.51
C ASP A 706 -1.89 -22.58 -25.44
N GLN A 707 -2.67 -21.73 -24.76
CA GLN A 707 -2.15 -20.85 -23.72
C GLN A 707 -1.80 -21.60 -22.43
N SER A 708 -2.57 -22.64 -22.10
CA SER A 708 -2.28 -23.54 -20.98
C SER A 708 -0.99 -24.33 -21.22
N GLU A 709 -0.80 -24.82 -22.44
CA GLU A 709 0.41 -25.55 -22.87
C GLU A 709 1.65 -24.64 -22.91
N ALA A 710 1.49 -23.41 -23.42
CA ALA A 710 2.56 -22.40 -23.42
C ALA A 710 3.06 -22.09 -21.99
N LEU A 711 2.15 -22.04 -21.01
CA LEU A 711 2.54 -21.89 -19.59
C LEU A 711 3.33 -23.11 -19.10
N VAL A 712 2.85 -24.32 -19.36
CA VAL A 712 3.54 -25.55 -18.95
C VAL A 712 4.96 -25.58 -19.50
N ASN A 713 5.13 -25.25 -20.79
CA ASN A 713 6.44 -25.18 -21.44
C ASN A 713 7.35 -24.09 -20.82
N ALA A 714 6.79 -22.93 -20.46
CA ALA A 714 7.54 -21.88 -19.76
C ALA A 714 8.01 -22.33 -18.36
N VAL A 715 7.16 -23.04 -17.61
CA VAL A 715 7.52 -23.59 -16.30
C VAL A 715 8.63 -24.64 -16.44
N HIS A 716 8.55 -25.55 -17.42
CA HIS A 716 9.61 -26.53 -17.68
C HIS A 716 10.95 -25.85 -17.99
N ARG A 717 10.96 -24.76 -18.78
CA ARG A 717 12.18 -23.99 -19.06
C ARG A 717 12.76 -23.39 -17.78
N ILE A 718 11.94 -22.73 -16.96
CA ILE A 718 12.38 -22.12 -15.70
C ILE A 718 13.03 -23.17 -14.79
N VAL A 719 12.37 -24.32 -14.59
CA VAL A 719 12.91 -25.37 -13.72
C VAL A 719 14.23 -25.93 -14.28
N ASN A 720 14.33 -26.12 -15.60
CA ASN A 720 15.57 -26.60 -16.23
C ASN A 720 16.73 -25.59 -16.12
N GLU A 721 16.47 -24.30 -16.30
CA GLU A 721 17.47 -23.23 -16.21
C GLU A 721 18.01 -23.06 -14.78
N VAL A 722 17.13 -23.14 -13.78
CA VAL A 722 17.51 -22.93 -12.37
C VAL A 722 18.24 -24.15 -11.78
N SER A 723 18.06 -25.33 -12.37
CA SER A 723 18.57 -26.61 -11.84
C SER A 723 19.90 -27.06 -12.47
N THR A 724 20.72 -26.14 -12.98
CA THR A 724 22.02 -26.47 -13.59
C THR A 724 23.04 -26.91 -12.53
N GLY A 725 23.36 -28.21 -12.50
CA GLY A 725 24.43 -28.76 -11.66
C GLY A 725 24.01 -29.52 -10.38
N GLY A 726 22.71 -29.83 -10.19
CA GLY A 726 22.21 -30.59 -9.02
C GLY A 726 20.96 -31.43 -9.30
N SER A 727 20.41 -32.06 -8.26
CA SER A 727 19.20 -32.90 -8.33
C SER A 727 17.98 -32.09 -8.80
N LYS A 728 17.34 -32.50 -9.91
CA LYS A 728 16.29 -31.71 -10.58
C LYS A 728 14.92 -31.83 -9.89
N PRO A 729 14.25 -30.71 -9.56
CA PRO A 729 12.86 -30.73 -9.09
C PRO A 729 11.92 -31.45 -10.06
N THR A 730 10.96 -32.19 -9.52
CA THR A 730 9.97 -32.93 -10.30
C THR A 730 8.79 -32.01 -10.65
N ILE A 731 8.36 -32.04 -11.91
CA ILE A 731 7.15 -31.34 -12.37
C ILE A 731 6.06 -32.38 -12.61
N ARG A 732 4.88 -32.18 -12.01
CA ARG A 732 3.67 -32.96 -12.26
C ARG A 732 2.54 -32.04 -12.67
N THR A 733 1.83 -32.42 -13.73
CA THR A 733 0.73 -31.62 -14.28
C THR A 733 -0.58 -32.38 -14.18
N THR A 734 -1.64 -31.71 -13.74
CA THR A 734 -3.03 -32.23 -13.77
C THR A 734 -3.85 -31.47 -14.83
N LYS A 735 -5.16 -31.73 -14.88
CA LYS A 735 -6.07 -30.94 -15.72
C LYS A 735 -5.97 -29.44 -15.42
N CYS A 736 -5.96 -29.08 -14.13
CA CYS A 736 -6.05 -27.69 -13.68
C CYS A 736 -4.73 -27.08 -13.19
N ASN A 737 -3.78 -27.87 -12.69
CA ASN A 737 -2.64 -27.34 -11.95
C ASN A 737 -1.30 -27.95 -12.39
N ILE A 738 -0.23 -27.17 -12.22
CA ILE A 738 1.17 -27.59 -12.28
C ILE A 738 1.67 -27.69 -10.84
N TYR A 739 2.44 -28.72 -10.53
CA TYR A 739 3.06 -28.94 -9.23
C TYR A 739 4.57 -29.12 -9.42
N ILE A 740 5.36 -28.45 -8.59
CA ILE A 740 6.83 -28.50 -8.61
C ILE A 740 7.28 -28.91 -7.21
N THR A 741 8.05 -29.99 -7.11
CA THR A 741 8.55 -30.55 -5.83
C THR A 741 10.05 -30.81 -5.87
N PRO A 742 10.79 -30.69 -4.74
CA PRO A 742 12.22 -30.99 -4.67
C PRO A 742 12.58 -32.44 -5.05
N CYS A 743 13.83 -32.66 -5.45
CA CYS A 743 14.30 -33.93 -6.02
C CYS A 743 14.45 -35.06 -5.00
N ASN A 744 14.76 -34.77 -3.72
CA ASN A 744 14.97 -35.77 -2.67
C ASN A 744 13.70 -36.11 -1.87
N SER A 745 12.53 -36.08 -2.50
CA SER A 745 11.30 -36.63 -1.91
C SER A 745 11.11 -38.10 -2.30
N GLU A 746 12.08 -38.95 -1.98
CA GLU A 746 11.96 -40.42 -2.09
C GLU A 746 10.86 -41.03 -1.19
N THR A 747 10.05 -40.22 -0.53
CA THR A 747 8.80 -40.64 0.12
C THR A 747 7.53 -40.33 -0.68
N CYS A 748 7.58 -39.84 -1.93
CA CYS A 748 6.35 -39.55 -2.69
C CYS A 748 6.14 -40.34 -3.99
N ASN A 749 6.99 -41.32 -4.30
CA ASN A 749 6.92 -42.08 -5.56
C ASN A 749 6.38 -43.52 -5.48
N THR A 750 5.82 -43.94 -4.35
CA THR A 750 5.02 -45.17 -4.28
C THR A 750 3.86 -45.00 -3.32
N ALA A 751 2.64 -45.23 -3.80
CA ALA A 751 1.35 -45.15 -3.08
C ALA A 751 0.81 -43.73 -2.78
N LEU A 752 0.34 -43.06 -3.84
CA LEU A 752 -0.70 -42.02 -3.74
C LEU A 752 -2.11 -42.62 -3.82
N ASP A 753 -2.26 -43.86 -3.36
CA ASP A 753 -3.50 -44.40 -2.81
C ASP A 753 -3.26 -44.66 -1.30
N ALA A 754 -4.08 -44.03 -0.47
CA ALA A 754 -4.29 -44.24 0.98
C ALA A 754 -3.25 -43.81 2.06
N GLY A 755 -1.93 -43.73 1.84
CA GLY A 755 -0.98 -43.67 2.99
C GLY A 755 -0.42 -42.30 3.40
N LEU A 756 0.19 -41.55 2.47
CA LEU A 756 1.05 -40.39 2.79
C LEU A 756 0.33 -39.10 3.22
N SER A 757 -0.99 -39.03 3.06
CA SER A 757 -1.77 -37.91 3.59
C SER A 757 -1.87 -37.92 5.12
N GLN A 758 -1.63 -39.08 5.76
CA GLN A 758 -1.74 -39.22 7.22
C GLN A 758 -0.48 -38.77 7.97
N TYR A 759 0.72 -38.96 7.41
CA TYR A 759 1.97 -38.67 8.11
C TYR A 759 2.20 -37.16 8.33
N ASN A 760 1.95 -36.33 7.29
CA ASN A 760 2.12 -34.87 7.38
C ASN A 760 0.98 -34.16 8.12
N LYS A 761 -0.24 -34.74 8.12
CA LYS A 761 -1.34 -34.25 8.94
C LYS A 761 -1.08 -34.47 10.43
N LYS A 762 -0.38 -35.54 10.81
CA LYS A 762 -0.15 -35.91 12.22
C LYS A 762 0.76 -34.91 12.95
N GLN A 763 1.87 -34.46 12.35
CA GLN A 763 2.80 -33.52 13.02
C GLN A 763 2.20 -32.12 13.20
N GLY A 764 1.47 -31.62 12.21
CA GLY A 764 0.72 -30.37 12.36
C GLY A 764 -0.37 -30.50 13.43
N LEU A 765 -1.04 -31.66 13.51
CA LEU A 765 -2.00 -31.96 14.58
C LEU A 765 -1.35 -32.11 15.96
N GLU A 766 -0.15 -32.68 16.06
CA GLU A 766 0.61 -32.80 17.32
C GLU A 766 1.08 -31.43 17.86
N TRP A 767 1.24 -30.42 17.00
CA TRP A 767 1.49 -29.04 17.44
C TRP A 767 0.19 -28.28 17.77
N MET A 768 -0.91 -28.59 17.08
CA MET A 768 -2.22 -27.94 17.29
C MET A 768 -3.04 -28.52 18.45
N ALA A 769 -2.72 -29.74 18.89
CA ALA A 769 -3.29 -30.41 20.06
C ALA A 769 -2.46 -30.10 21.31
#